data_AF-A0A1I7EW15-F1
#
_entry.id   AF-A0A1I7EW15-F1
#
_cell.length_a   1.000
_cell.length_b   1.000
_cell.length_c   1.000
_cell.angle_alpha   90.00
_cell.angle_beta   90.00
_cell.angle_gamma   90.00
#
_symmetry.space_group_name_H-M   'P 1'
#
loop_
_entity.id
_entity.type
_entity.pdbx_description
1 polymer ?
#
loop_
_entity_poly.entity_id
_entity_poly.type
_entity_poly.pdbx_seq_one_letter_code
_entity_poly.pdbx_strand_id
1 'polypeptide(L)'
;MKKLLLVVLFVLAGTAVNLHAQSTYYVKQDATGTADGSSWANAYTTLQQAEDNAPDGADIWVAAGTYIGDAYNRGVRILEISNSHNWYGGFSGSETQLSQRNPETNVTIISGDALGNGSADAAAVADNAYHLVCVNATADILFDGITFEEAHANGGGINAKGGVLLFRGVDNSVELNNNVVFNNCTIEKNYANNDALYYIQESMYYYASVDLQFNACRIVNNRSYYLFQEIYDSWDNSYASYDTKHIYFTSCLIAENTSSTRGIFELDLALPCDIRFINNTIVNNSFSTYYDLITCDWGTMSTFQNSVQLYNNIISIPLNSSLINNETAIPNNANTIGNHMYFDANNESNSSIFEDYDNGDYHLAANSPAISAASNAYLLTNMSTDADNNPREISSLDIGAYEYLSCDLDNLEATSGNATSLTVSWEANTSISGPYSLTIVEAGESIANGTTITGVTSSPYTFTGLEQNTTYNIYIEYSCSDLTTTTNNMVQGTTAAFIYVDANATGANDGSSWTDAYTTLDAALTAVSGNNNTVLYVAKGTYTPDATSTTVPFTIASDNLRIYGGFEGTETSLSDRDDSLVFTTNATIISGDLSGNDTTGDFTTNRVDNSARLIELNADNVTLNGLVFSGGHANGSNNPVINTASAITSLTLQYCKITDNYATGVFIDWRNFTESIEMENVLIDGNKTTNGVVLFQSSNTNDITVSLANIQFTNNTYNADWGAIWFRRGNTSKIHTTISNGTFADNLNMYSSSNDYNLITQSSSAAADNILIIRNSIFWNNQYTNGSSVVTSTTAVSNPKSNEGNSQQFTVSNSIISLTNTNFTANTSDITSNNPNLDAAYMPTSASADVIDMGLNSYNTTTQDLAGNSRISNTTIDLGAYEYNAAPADVNAPTLAVQNITAYLDANGQVSITAQDIDNGTTDNTTATADLTLALDITSFDCSNVGTNSVTFSATDEAGNTDSTTATVTVVDNSLPTVTTQDITLDLGTDTSVTITPQDVIVTATDNCSVSNMTLDTDTFTTIGVYTVTVTVTDANNNQTIVSAIVTVEDTMSTVSEELETLKLYPNPASTFFTVKGNLILEQIQLFNTQGQLLLTTSENKVDVSNLSSGIYMVQITSEGKSVTKKLLLK
;
A
#
# COMPACT_ATOMS: atom_id res chain seq x y z
N MET A 1 -87.30 36.49 30.98
CA MET A 1 -86.36 36.33 29.85
C MET A 1 -85.21 35.46 30.34
N LYS A 2 -85.36 34.12 30.24
CA LYS A 2 -84.63 33.16 29.37
C LYS A 2 -83.33 32.55 29.98
N LYS A 3 -83.52 31.40 30.66
CA LYS A 3 -82.78 30.10 30.70
C LYS A 3 -81.25 30.00 30.95
N LEU A 4 -80.93 29.39 32.11
CA LEU A 4 -80.25 28.07 32.37
C LEU A 4 -78.70 27.88 32.38
N LEU A 5 -78.26 27.06 33.37
CA LEU A 5 -76.99 26.32 33.68
C LEU A 5 -75.83 27.06 34.39
N LEU A 6 -75.48 26.72 35.67
CA LEU A 6 -74.55 25.67 36.22
C LEU A 6 -73.12 26.27 36.38
N VAL A 7 -72.27 26.08 37.41
CA VAL A 7 -71.90 24.95 38.30
C VAL A 7 -71.31 25.51 39.63
N VAL A 8 -71.32 24.66 40.66
CA VAL A 8 -71.01 24.82 42.10
C VAL A 8 -69.50 24.79 42.42
N LEU A 9 -69.11 25.47 43.51
CA LEU A 9 -67.75 25.59 44.05
C LEU A 9 -67.56 24.82 45.40
N PHE A 10 -66.43 24.11 45.50
CA PHE A 10 -65.64 23.61 46.66
C PHE A 10 -66.22 22.69 47.76
N VAL A 11 -65.56 21.51 47.93
CA VAL A 11 -64.61 21.19 49.03
C VAL A 11 -63.54 20.20 48.52
N LEU A 12 -62.28 20.42 48.91
CA LEU A 12 -61.08 19.57 48.70
C LEU A 12 -61.20 18.18 49.36
N ALA A 13 -60.83 17.13 48.61
CA ALA A 13 -60.08 15.96 49.09
C ALA A 13 -59.24 15.44 47.92
N GLY A 14 -57.92 15.37 48.11
CA GLY A 14 -56.97 15.09 47.04
C GLY A 14 -56.99 13.65 46.56
N THR A 15 -57.19 13.49 45.26
CA THR A 15 -56.62 12.42 44.43
C THR A 15 -56.00 13.12 43.24
N ALA A 16 -54.68 13.20 43.22
CA ALA A 16 -53.94 13.69 42.06
C ALA A 16 -54.26 12.76 40.90
N VAL A 17 -54.94 13.30 39.89
CA VAL A 17 -54.93 12.71 38.55
C VAL A 17 -53.54 13.03 38.02
N ASN A 18 -52.64 12.05 37.99
CA ASN A 18 -51.40 12.17 37.23
C ASN A 18 -51.79 12.23 35.75
N LEU A 19 -51.82 13.43 35.18
CA LEU A 19 -51.62 13.59 33.75
C LEU A 19 -50.15 13.22 33.48
N HIS A 20 -49.87 12.00 33.01
CA HIS A 20 -48.58 11.71 32.39
C HIS A 20 -48.58 12.36 31.01
N ALA A 21 -47.86 13.47 30.88
CA ALA A 21 -47.71 14.20 29.62
C ALA A 21 -46.55 13.68 28.75
N GLN A 22 -45.77 12.72 29.26
CA GLN A 22 -44.59 12.17 28.60
C GLN A 22 -44.89 10.76 28.07
N SER A 23 -44.88 10.61 26.74
CA SER A 23 -45.03 9.33 26.03
C SER A 23 -43.70 8.65 25.71
N THR A 24 -42.60 9.40 25.76
CA THR A 24 -41.27 8.95 25.34
C THR A 24 -40.28 9.03 26.50
N TYR A 25 -39.57 7.95 26.77
CA TYR A 25 -38.54 7.85 27.80
C TYR A 25 -37.20 7.49 27.16
N TYR A 26 -36.11 7.99 27.75
CA TYR A 26 -34.78 7.90 27.15
C TYR A 26 -33.86 6.99 27.97
N VAL A 27 -33.03 6.21 27.29
CA VAL A 27 -32.01 5.35 27.89
C VAL A 27 -30.64 5.68 27.29
N LYS A 28 -29.66 5.96 28.16
CA LYS A 28 -28.28 6.29 27.78
C LYS A 28 -27.31 5.94 28.93
N GLN A 29 -26.33 5.07 28.67
CA GLN A 29 -25.46 4.50 29.71
C GLN A 29 -24.61 5.52 30.47
N ASP A 30 -24.21 6.61 29.80
CA ASP A 30 -23.34 7.66 30.35
C ASP A 30 -24.12 8.87 30.93
N ALA A 31 -25.46 8.79 31.01
CA ALA A 31 -26.28 9.89 31.51
C ALA A 31 -25.96 10.20 32.99
N THR A 32 -25.75 11.49 33.29
CA THR A 32 -25.36 11.96 34.64
C THR A 32 -26.45 12.77 35.35
N GLY A 33 -27.62 12.94 34.72
CA GLY A 33 -28.74 13.71 35.25
C GLY A 33 -29.54 12.98 36.34
N THR A 34 -30.84 13.27 36.41
CA THR A 34 -31.72 12.76 37.48
C THR A 34 -32.11 11.28 37.35
N ALA A 35 -31.76 10.62 36.24
CA ALA A 35 -32.12 9.23 35.92
C ALA A 35 -33.65 8.96 36.02
N ASP A 36 -34.46 9.88 35.50
CA ASP A 36 -35.92 9.80 35.47
C ASP A 36 -36.49 9.58 34.07
N GLY A 37 -35.62 9.39 33.06
CA GLY A 37 -36.01 9.17 31.68
C GLY A 37 -36.66 10.36 31.00
N SER A 38 -36.66 11.56 31.61
CA SER A 38 -37.42 12.72 31.09
C SER A 38 -36.81 13.37 29.84
N SER A 39 -35.51 13.18 29.61
CA SER A 39 -34.74 13.70 28.48
C SER A 39 -33.45 12.89 28.34
N TRP A 40 -32.70 13.04 27.25
CA TRP A 40 -31.38 12.42 27.11
C TRP A 40 -30.41 12.73 28.27
N ALA A 41 -30.45 13.94 28.81
CA ALA A 41 -29.61 14.32 29.95
C ALA A 41 -30.01 13.60 31.26
N ASN A 42 -31.31 13.32 31.42
CA ASN A 42 -31.87 12.64 32.58
C ASN A 42 -32.24 11.18 32.27
N ALA A 43 -31.67 10.60 31.21
CA ALA A 43 -32.02 9.27 30.74
C ALA A 43 -31.77 8.20 31.81
N TYR A 44 -32.50 7.08 31.71
CA TYR A 44 -32.16 5.89 32.47
C TYR A 44 -30.82 5.34 31.99
N THR A 45 -30.05 4.76 32.91
CA THR A 45 -28.69 4.27 32.60
C THR A 45 -28.68 2.79 32.20
N THR A 46 -29.78 2.07 32.42
CA THR A 46 -29.96 0.67 32.01
C THR A 46 -31.34 0.45 31.39
N LEU A 47 -31.45 -0.59 30.56
CA LEU A 47 -32.73 -0.98 29.96
C LEU A 47 -33.75 -1.40 31.02
N GLN A 48 -33.32 -2.15 32.05
CA GLN A 48 -34.22 -2.57 33.14
C GLN A 48 -34.76 -1.38 33.95
N GLN A 49 -33.96 -0.33 34.16
CA GLN A 49 -34.46 0.88 34.82
C GLN A 49 -35.57 1.56 34.01
N ALA A 50 -35.46 1.55 32.69
CA ALA A 50 -36.49 2.10 31.82
C ALA A 50 -37.79 1.27 31.89
N GLU A 51 -37.67 -0.05 31.79
CA GLU A 51 -38.80 -0.98 31.93
C GLU A 51 -39.51 -0.83 33.29
N ASP A 52 -38.76 -0.77 34.39
CA ASP A 52 -39.31 -0.71 35.75
C ASP A 52 -40.08 0.59 36.04
N ASN A 53 -39.77 1.69 35.34
CA ASN A 53 -40.25 3.03 35.68
C ASN A 53 -41.10 3.69 34.58
N ALA A 54 -40.99 3.25 33.33
CA ALA A 54 -41.83 3.76 32.25
C ALA A 54 -43.27 3.20 32.36
N PRO A 55 -44.30 4.02 32.09
CA PRO A 55 -45.68 3.54 32.07
C PRO A 55 -45.89 2.54 30.93
N ASP A 56 -46.81 1.59 31.12
CA ASP A 56 -47.27 0.67 30.07
C ASP A 56 -47.74 1.44 28.82
N GLY A 57 -47.30 0.99 27.64
CA GLY A 57 -47.50 1.63 26.34
C GLY A 57 -46.52 2.74 25.97
N ALA A 58 -45.45 2.96 26.74
CA ALA A 58 -44.44 3.99 26.44
C ALA A 58 -43.53 3.65 25.25
N ASP A 59 -43.04 4.70 24.59
CA ASP A 59 -41.93 4.62 23.64
C ASP A 59 -40.61 4.79 24.41
N ILE A 60 -39.70 3.82 24.27
CA ILE A 60 -38.38 3.82 24.90
C ILE A 60 -37.33 4.05 23.81
N TRP A 61 -36.65 5.19 23.87
CA TRP A 61 -35.58 5.56 22.95
C TRP A 61 -34.23 5.23 23.57
N VAL A 62 -33.49 4.36 22.92
CA VAL A 62 -32.23 3.83 23.42
C VAL A 62 -31.09 4.42 22.59
N ALA A 63 -30.17 5.12 23.25
CA ALA A 63 -28.99 5.67 22.58
C ALA A 63 -28.05 4.55 22.09
N ALA A 64 -27.18 4.87 21.16
CA ALA A 64 -26.10 4.01 20.70
C ALA A 64 -25.27 3.51 21.88
N GLY A 65 -24.81 2.27 21.79
CA GLY A 65 -24.01 1.61 22.82
C GLY A 65 -24.41 0.15 23.06
N THR A 66 -23.58 -0.54 23.84
CA THR A 66 -23.75 -1.95 24.18
C THR A 66 -24.32 -2.10 25.57
N TYR A 67 -25.59 -2.49 25.65
CA TYR A 67 -26.34 -2.64 26.89
C TYR A 67 -26.23 -4.07 27.40
N ILE A 68 -25.48 -4.21 28.49
CA ILE A 68 -25.32 -5.45 29.25
C ILE A 68 -26.18 -5.45 30.51
N GLY A 69 -26.49 -6.63 31.03
CA GLY A 69 -27.31 -6.81 32.22
C GLY A 69 -26.72 -6.13 33.46
N ASP A 70 -27.59 -5.72 34.38
CA ASP A 70 -27.16 -5.16 35.67
C ASP A 70 -26.40 -6.18 36.53
N ALA A 71 -25.71 -5.72 37.57
CA ALA A 71 -24.90 -6.57 38.44
C ALA A 71 -25.69 -7.70 39.14
N TYR A 72 -27.03 -7.64 39.15
CA TYR A 72 -27.90 -8.67 39.75
C TYR A 72 -28.26 -9.78 38.74
N ASN A 73 -28.26 -9.48 37.45
CA ASN A 73 -28.71 -10.37 36.38
C ASN A 73 -27.61 -10.85 35.42
N ARG A 74 -26.36 -10.40 35.60
CA ARG A 74 -25.18 -10.88 34.85
C ARG A 74 -25.10 -12.42 34.86
N GLY A 75 -25.09 -13.01 33.67
CA GLY A 75 -25.07 -14.46 33.45
C GLY A 75 -26.44 -15.14 33.42
N VAL A 76 -27.55 -14.41 33.46
CA VAL A 76 -28.91 -15.00 33.30
C VAL A 76 -29.73 -14.28 32.25
N ARG A 77 -29.96 -12.96 32.39
CA ARG A 77 -30.73 -12.17 31.42
C ARG A 77 -30.30 -10.70 31.34
N ILE A 78 -30.60 -10.03 30.23
CA ILE A 78 -30.30 -8.59 30.06
C ILE A 78 -31.52 -7.71 30.37
N LEU A 79 -32.68 -8.04 29.81
CA LEU A 79 -33.93 -7.29 29.97
C LEU A 79 -35.08 -8.23 30.35
N GLU A 80 -35.85 -7.86 31.38
CA GLU A 80 -37.08 -8.57 31.75
C GLU A 80 -38.30 -7.68 31.53
N ILE A 81 -39.11 -8.00 30.54
CA ILE A 81 -40.26 -7.23 30.10
C ILE A 81 -41.53 -7.72 30.80
N SER A 82 -42.22 -6.80 31.46
CA SER A 82 -43.52 -7.00 32.09
C SER A 82 -44.61 -6.07 31.54
N ASN A 83 -44.23 -5.02 30.82
CA ASN A 83 -45.13 -4.03 30.23
C ASN A 83 -45.04 -4.01 28.70
N SER A 84 -46.07 -3.51 28.04
CA SER A 84 -46.08 -3.30 26.58
C SER A 84 -45.30 -2.03 26.25
N HIS A 85 -44.17 -2.13 25.56
CA HIS A 85 -43.34 -0.97 25.18
C HIS A 85 -42.86 -1.07 23.73
N ASN A 86 -42.64 0.09 23.12
CA ASN A 86 -41.94 0.20 21.84
C ASN A 86 -40.49 0.61 22.08
N TRP A 87 -39.56 -0.28 21.80
CA TRP A 87 -38.12 -0.09 21.97
C TRP A 87 -37.50 0.33 20.64
N TYR A 88 -37.00 1.55 20.59
CA TYR A 88 -36.35 2.12 19.42
C TYR A 88 -34.85 2.30 19.69
N GLY A 89 -34.01 1.62 18.91
CA GLY A 89 -32.57 1.87 18.83
C GLY A 89 -32.23 2.87 17.73
N GLY A 90 -30.94 3.25 17.63
CA GLY A 90 -30.47 4.12 16.55
C GLY A 90 -30.30 5.59 16.88
N PHE A 91 -30.23 5.97 18.16
CA PHE A 91 -30.13 7.37 18.58
C PHE A 91 -28.71 7.75 19.03
N SER A 92 -28.23 8.92 18.63
CA SER A 92 -26.98 9.52 19.17
C SER A 92 -27.13 10.03 20.61
N GLY A 93 -28.37 10.21 21.08
CA GLY A 93 -28.66 10.74 22.41
C GLY A 93 -28.86 12.26 22.44
N SER A 94 -29.28 12.84 21.30
CA SER A 94 -29.56 14.29 21.16
C SER A 94 -30.86 14.59 20.42
N GLU A 95 -31.51 13.56 19.89
CA GLU A 95 -32.67 13.64 19.02
C GLU A 95 -33.93 14.12 19.77
N THR A 96 -34.81 14.76 19.02
CA THR A 96 -36.11 15.27 19.48
C THR A 96 -37.30 14.64 18.76
N GLN A 97 -37.06 13.88 17.69
CA GLN A 97 -38.06 13.22 16.86
C GLN A 97 -37.58 11.82 16.44
N LEU A 98 -38.50 10.86 16.37
CA LEU A 98 -38.20 9.46 16.02
C LEU A 98 -37.53 9.34 14.63
N SER A 99 -37.92 10.19 13.67
CA SER A 99 -37.36 10.21 12.31
C SER A 99 -35.91 10.74 12.23
N GLN A 100 -35.33 11.20 13.34
CA GLN A 100 -33.93 11.65 13.40
C GLN A 100 -32.96 10.51 13.74
N ARG A 101 -33.46 9.34 14.14
CA ARG A 101 -32.64 8.17 14.43
C ARG A 101 -31.98 7.66 13.14
N ASN A 102 -30.79 7.10 13.27
CA ASN A 102 -30.08 6.39 12.22
C ASN A 102 -29.58 5.05 12.82
N PRO A 103 -30.35 3.96 12.69
CA PRO A 103 -30.02 2.66 13.29
C PRO A 103 -28.73 2.02 12.78
N GLU A 104 -28.30 2.35 11.56
CA GLU A 104 -27.05 1.88 10.97
C GLU A 104 -25.83 2.61 11.56
N THR A 105 -25.96 3.91 11.83
CA THR A 105 -24.87 4.74 12.37
C THR A 105 -24.78 4.69 13.89
N ASN A 106 -25.92 4.71 14.58
CA ASN A 106 -26.01 4.81 16.04
C ASN A 106 -26.46 3.48 16.65
N VAL A 107 -25.69 2.41 16.39
CA VAL A 107 -26.10 1.03 16.71
C VAL A 107 -26.38 0.86 18.21
N THR A 108 -27.57 0.33 18.50
CA THR A 108 -27.99 -0.07 19.85
C THR A 108 -27.89 -1.58 19.95
N ILE A 109 -27.04 -2.07 20.85
CA ILE A 109 -26.77 -3.51 21.00
C ILE A 109 -27.28 -3.97 22.37
N ILE A 110 -28.07 -5.04 22.39
CA ILE A 110 -28.38 -5.83 23.59
C ILE A 110 -27.48 -7.07 23.52
N SER A 111 -26.41 -7.07 24.32
CA SER A 111 -25.38 -8.09 24.25
C SER A 111 -25.36 -8.98 25.49
N GLY A 112 -25.18 -10.27 25.26
CA GLY A 112 -24.93 -11.25 26.31
C GLY A 112 -23.52 -11.18 26.88
N ASP A 113 -22.53 -10.74 26.10
CA ASP A 113 -21.11 -10.65 26.48
C ASP A 113 -20.88 -9.50 27.47
N ALA A 114 -20.63 -9.84 28.74
CA ALA A 114 -20.52 -8.87 29.81
C ALA A 114 -19.11 -8.26 29.92
N LEU A 115 -18.10 -8.91 29.32
CA LEU A 115 -16.68 -8.54 29.42
C LEU A 115 -16.08 -8.06 28.09
N GLY A 116 -16.80 -8.14 26.98
CA GLY A 116 -16.33 -7.77 25.64
C GLY A 116 -15.23 -8.69 25.13
N ASN A 117 -15.19 -9.93 25.60
CA ASN A 117 -14.14 -10.92 25.31
C ASN A 117 -14.52 -11.88 24.15
N GLY A 118 -15.75 -11.77 23.64
CA GLY A 118 -16.24 -12.50 22.47
C GLY A 118 -16.39 -14.01 22.67
N SER A 119 -16.65 -14.71 21.56
CA SER A 119 -17.04 -16.12 21.54
C SER A 119 -15.89 -17.12 21.25
N ALA A 120 -14.63 -16.69 21.43
CA ALA A 120 -13.43 -17.41 20.97
C ALA A 120 -13.11 -18.70 21.75
N ASP A 121 -13.48 -18.81 23.02
CA ASP A 121 -13.30 -20.03 23.80
C ASP A 121 -14.34 -20.20 24.93
N ALA A 122 -14.31 -21.35 25.61
CA ALA A 122 -15.25 -21.68 26.69
C ALA A 122 -15.11 -20.79 27.95
N ALA A 123 -13.97 -20.09 28.11
CA ALA A 123 -13.75 -19.14 29.19
C ALA A 123 -14.25 -17.74 28.82
N ALA A 124 -14.20 -17.38 27.54
CA ALA A 124 -14.72 -16.15 26.98
C ALA A 124 -16.26 -16.12 27.04
N VAL A 125 -16.94 -17.22 26.72
CA VAL A 125 -18.41 -17.31 26.81
C VAL A 125 -18.96 -17.59 28.22
N ALA A 126 -18.11 -17.63 29.25
CA ALA A 126 -18.51 -18.02 30.60
C ALA A 126 -19.26 -16.93 31.36
N ASP A 127 -19.05 -15.66 31.00
CA ASP A 127 -19.76 -14.51 31.55
C ASP A 127 -21.02 -14.13 30.78
N ASN A 128 -21.23 -14.73 29.60
CA ASN A 128 -22.36 -14.42 28.74
C ASN A 128 -23.70 -14.72 29.42
N ALA A 129 -24.69 -13.87 29.19
CA ALA A 129 -26.05 -14.13 29.64
C ALA A 129 -26.68 -15.32 28.87
N TYR A 130 -27.45 -16.14 29.58
CA TYR A 130 -28.23 -17.20 28.92
C TYR A 130 -29.30 -16.62 27.99
N HIS A 131 -29.99 -15.55 28.41
CA HIS A 131 -31.10 -14.95 27.67
C HIS A 131 -30.85 -13.45 27.45
N LEU A 132 -31.21 -12.87 26.31
CA LEU A 132 -31.17 -11.42 26.14
C LEU A 132 -32.43 -10.77 26.72
N VAL A 133 -33.59 -11.24 26.29
CA VAL A 133 -34.89 -10.72 26.70
C VAL A 133 -35.74 -11.83 27.30
N CYS A 134 -36.23 -11.62 28.52
CA CYS A 134 -37.22 -12.46 29.17
C CYS A 134 -38.56 -11.74 29.20
N VAL A 135 -39.62 -12.34 28.67
CA VAL A 135 -40.98 -11.79 28.67
C VAL A 135 -41.81 -12.55 29.70
N ASN A 136 -42.29 -11.86 30.73
CA ASN A 136 -42.90 -12.52 31.87
C ASN A 136 -44.41 -12.25 32.07
N ALA A 137 -44.97 -11.35 31.28
CA ALA A 137 -46.38 -10.99 31.30
C ALA A 137 -46.95 -10.87 29.87
N THR A 138 -48.26 -10.71 29.77
CA THR A 138 -48.90 -10.31 28.50
C THR A 138 -48.52 -8.86 28.19
N ALA A 139 -47.72 -8.69 27.14
CA ALA A 139 -47.13 -7.44 26.69
C ALA A 139 -46.99 -7.47 25.16
N ASP A 140 -47.44 -6.41 24.50
CA ASP A 140 -47.14 -6.18 23.08
C ASP A 140 -45.80 -5.46 22.99
N ILE A 141 -44.87 -6.02 22.23
CA ILE A 141 -43.47 -5.57 22.20
C ILE A 141 -43.09 -5.26 20.76
N LEU A 142 -42.58 -4.05 20.55
CA LEU A 142 -41.91 -3.68 19.31
C LEU A 142 -40.43 -3.45 19.61
N PHE A 143 -39.56 -4.14 18.90
CA PHE A 143 -38.15 -3.79 18.77
C PHE A 143 -37.92 -3.22 17.38
N ASP A 144 -37.30 -2.04 17.30
CA ASP A 144 -37.01 -1.39 16.03
C ASP A 144 -35.59 -0.81 16.01
N GLY A 145 -34.72 -1.34 15.15
CA GLY A 145 -33.34 -0.86 15.00
C GLY A 145 -32.40 -1.29 16.13
N ILE A 146 -32.57 -2.51 16.67
CA ILE A 146 -31.77 -3.04 17.79
C ILE A 146 -31.06 -4.33 17.36
N THR A 147 -29.78 -4.45 17.74
CA THR A 147 -28.98 -5.66 17.56
C THR A 147 -29.03 -6.54 18.81
N PHE A 148 -29.21 -7.84 18.62
CA PHE A 148 -29.26 -8.87 19.65
C PHE A 148 -28.13 -9.88 19.42
N GLU A 149 -27.14 -9.90 20.29
CA GLU A 149 -25.96 -10.74 20.10
C GLU A 149 -25.42 -11.42 21.37
N GLU A 150 -24.61 -12.44 21.14
CA GLU A 150 -23.78 -13.11 22.17
C GLU A 150 -24.57 -13.70 23.34
N ALA A 151 -25.85 -14.05 23.14
CA ALA A 151 -26.57 -14.91 24.07
C ALA A 151 -25.94 -16.30 24.10
N HIS A 152 -25.78 -16.91 25.27
CA HIS A 152 -25.15 -18.22 25.39
C HIS A 152 -25.92 -19.16 26.31
N ALA A 153 -27.12 -19.59 25.88
CA ALA A 153 -28.03 -20.47 26.61
C ALA A 153 -27.51 -21.93 26.69
N ASN A 154 -26.40 -22.13 27.41
CA ASN A 154 -25.71 -23.42 27.57
C ASN A 154 -25.93 -24.06 28.96
N GLY A 155 -26.81 -23.49 29.78
CA GLY A 155 -27.10 -23.96 31.13
C GLY A 155 -27.94 -25.24 31.17
N GLY A 156 -28.43 -25.60 32.36
CA GLY A 156 -29.39 -26.70 32.55
C GLY A 156 -30.84 -26.23 32.59
N GLY A 157 -31.78 -27.07 32.12
CA GLY A 157 -33.21 -26.77 32.17
C GLY A 157 -33.60 -25.63 31.22
N ILE A 158 -34.26 -24.59 31.73
CA ILE A 158 -34.70 -23.42 30.94
C ILE A 158 -33.53 -22.59 30.41
N ASN A 159 -32.39 -22.58 31.13
CA ASN A 159 -31.18 -21.85 30.75
C ASN A 159 -30.43 -22.50 29.56
N ALA A 160 -30.94 -23.63 29.04
CA ALA A 160 -30.44 -24.28 27.84
C ALA A 160 -31.17 -23.79 26.56
N LYS A 161 -32.20 -22.92 26.71
CA LYS A 161 -33.21 -22.63 25.69
C LYS A 161 -33.56 -21.15 25.66
N GLY A 162 -33.91 -20.60 24.50
CA GLY A 162 -34.36 -19.21 24.34
C GLY A 162 -33.24 -18.19 24.54
N GLY A 163 -32.21 -18.23 23.69
CA GLY A 163 -31.08 -17.30 23.76
C GLY A 163 -31.50 -15.84 23.62
N VAL A 164 -32.22 -15.48 22.57
CA VAL A 164 -32.66 -14.08 22.37
C VAL A 164 -33.93 -13.78 23.17
N LEU A 165 -34.95 -14.63 23.07
CA LEU A 165 -36.24 -14.48 23.73
C LEU A 165 -36.56 -15.69 24.63
N LEU A 166 -36.94 -15.40 25.87
CA LEU A 166 -37.51 -16.39 26.79
C LEU A 166 -38.88 -15.93 27.29
N PHE A 167 -39.94 -16.65 26.95
CA PHE A 167 -41.28 -16.39 27.50
C PHE A 167 -41.52 -17.24 28.75
N ARG A 168 -41.86 -16.60 29.87
CA ARG A 168 -42.02 -17.26 31.19
C ARG A 168 -43.11 -16.63 32.03
N GLY A 169 -44.22 -17.31 32.27
CA GLY A 169 -45.27 -16.78 33.16
C GLY A 169 -44.80 -16.58 34.61
N VAL A 170 -45.01 -15.39 35.17
CA VAL A 170 -44.90 -15.18 36.63
C VAL A 170 -46.11 -15.84 37.32
N ASP A 171 -45.87 -16.70 38.30
CA ASP A 171 -46.90 -17.33 39.14
C ASP A 171 -47.97 -18.15 38.39
N ASN A 172 -47.65 -19.29 37.75
CA ASN A 172 -48.57 -20.39 37.43
C ASN A 172 -50.08 -20.00 37.33
N SER A 173 -50.45 -18.97 36.57
CA SER A 173 -51.83 -18.42 36.54
C SER A 173 -52.06 -17.37 35.44
N VAL A 174 -51.01 -16.90 34.76
CA VAL A 174 -51.09 -15.90 33.69
C VAL A 174 -51.02 -16.60 32.33
N GLU A 175 -52.06 -16.42 31.50
CA GLU A 175 -52.00 -16.75 30.08
C GLU A 175 -51.08 -15.73 29.38
N LEU A 176 -50.08 -16.21 28.64
CA LEU A 176 -49.19 -15.37 27.84
C LEU A 176 -49.85 -15.14 26.48
N ASN A 177 -50.19 -13.89 26.14
CA ASN A 177 -50.71 -13.54 24.82
C ASN A 177 -49.95 -12.31 24.31
N ASN A 178 -48.81 -12.53 23.66
CA ASN A 178 -47.87 -11.51 23.28
C ASN A 178 -47.82 -11.36 21.76
N ASN A 179 -47.85 -10.13 21.26
CA ASN A 179 -47.43 -9.83 19.90
C ASN A 179 -46.03 -9.19 19.94
N VAL A 180 -45.02 -9.88 19.42
CA VAL A 180 -43.64 -9.40 19.37
C VAL A 180 -43.25 -9.12 17.93
N VAL A 181 -42.89 -7.87 17.66
CA VAL A 181 -42.51 -7.37 16.34
C VAL A 181 -41.06 -6.92 16.38
N PHE A 182 -40.24 -7.46 15.49
CA PHE A 182 -38.90 -7.00 15.20
C PHE A 182 -38.91 -6.28 13.85
N ASN A 183 -38.49 -5.02 13.86
CA ASN A 183 -38.31 -4.20 12.65
C ASN A 183 -36.84 -3.80 12.57
N ASN A 184 -36.20 -3.96 11.41
CA ASN A 184 -34.83 -3.48 11.19
C ASN A 184 -33.85 -3.97 12.29
N CYS A 185 -34.05 -5.19 12.80
CA CYS A 185 -33.25 -5.74 13.89
C CYS A 185 -32.23 -6.73 13.34
N THR A 186 -31.06 -6.77 13.99
CA THR A 186 -30.03 -7.77 13.72
C THR A 186 -30.01 -8.77 14.86
N ILE A 187 -29.98 -10.05 14.54
CA ILE A 187 -29.92 -11.14 15.50
C ILE A 187 -28.78 -12.06 15.09
N GLU A 188 -27.68 -11.98 15.82
CA GLU A 188 -26.44 -12.62 15.41
C GLU A 188 -25.65 -13.27 16.52
N LYS A 189 -24.87 -14.30 16.17
CA LYS A 189 -23.90 -14.95 17.07
C LYS A 189 -24.52 -15.51 18.36
N ASN A 190 -25.82 -15.77 18.37
CA ASN A 190 -26.48 -16.32 19.54
C ASN A 190 -26.32 -17.84 19.57
N TYR A 191 -25.94 -18.36 20.73
CA TYR A 191 -25.76 -19.78 21.00
C TYR A 191 -26.81 -20.30 21.99
N ALA A 192 -27.39 -21.48 21.70
CA ALA A 192 -28.14 -22.23 22.69
C ALA A 192 -27.95 -23.74 22.55
N ASN A 193 -27.96 -24.45 23.67
CA ASN A 193 -27.96 -25.92 23.66
C ASN A 193 -29.24 -26.50 23.05
N ASN A 194 -30.36 -25.78 23.06
CA ASN A 194 -31.60 -26.17 22.40
C ASN A 194 -32.04 -25.11 21.38
N ASP A 195 -32.57 -23.97 21.85
CA ASP A 195 -33.29 -22.99 21.03
C ASP A 195 -32.60 -21.63 21.08
N ALA A 196 -31.90 -21.22 20.00
CA ALA A 196 -31.09 -19.99 20.04
C ALA A 196 -31.94 -18.72 19.99
N LEU A 197 -33.02 -18.71 19.21
CA LEU A 197 -33.81 -17.50 19.04
C LEU A 197 -34.87 -17.33 20.14
N TYR A 198 -35.80 -18.26 20.28
CA TYR A 198 -36.85 -18.13 21.28
C TYR A 198 -37.23 -19.45 21.93
N TYR A 199 -37.72 -19.37 23.17
CA TYR A 199 -38.34 -20.50 23.87
C TYR A 199 -39.53 -20.04 24.71
N ILE A 200 -40.60 -20.83 24.71
CA ILE A 200 -41.78 -20.63 25.56
C ILE A 200 -41.76 -21.68 26.68
N GLN A 201 -41.75 -21.22 27.93
CA GLN A 201 -41.81 -22.13 29.06
C GLN A 201 -43.24 -22.68 29.25
N GLU A 202 -43.42 -23.95 28.88
CA GLU A 202 -44.66 -24.68 29.15
C GLU A 202 -44.76 -25.17 30.60
N SER A 203 -45.99 -25.23 31.13
CA SER A 203 -46.33 -25.95 32.35
C SER A 203 -47.70 -26.63 32.15
N MET A 204 -47.94 -27.74 32.86
CA MET A 204 -49.08 -28.68 32.73
C MET A 204 -50.51 -28.08 32.80
N TYR A 205 -50.68 -26.76 32.86
CA TYR A 205 -51.96 -26.07 33.05
C TYR A 205 -52.14 -24.76 32.23
N TYR A 206 -51.25 -24.40 31.30
CA TYR A 206 -51.28 -23.06 30.65
C TYR A 206 -51.33 -23.10 29.12
N TYR A 207 -51.89 -22.03 28.55
CA TYR A 207 -51.94 -21.76 27.12
C TYR A 207 -51.13 -20.48 26.84
N ALA A 208 -50.24 -20.51 25.85
CA ALA A 208 -49.49 -19.34 25.38
C ALA A 208 -49.86 -19.04 23.91
N SER A 209 -50.16 -17.80 23.57
CA SER A 209 -50.41 -17.41 22.19
C SER A 209 -49.45 -16.29 21.84
N VAL A 210 -48.29 -16.66 21.30
CA VAL A 210 -47.31 -15.68 20.83
C VAL A 210 -47.46 -15.50 19.31
N ASP A 211 -47.50 -14.24 18.87
CA ASP A 211 -47.35 -13.84 17.48
C ASP A 211 -45.94 -13.24 17.30
N LEU A 212 -45.15 -13.78 16.37
CA LEU A 212 -43.80 -13.32 16.08
C LEU A 212 -43.73 -12.75 14.65
N GLN A 213 -43.27 -11.52 14.52
CA GLN A 213 -43.13 -10.85 13.22
C GLN A 213 -41.71 -10.30 13.08
N PHE A 214 -41.03 -10.67 12.02
CA PHE A 214 -39.71 -10.17 11.64
C PHE A 214 -39.84 -9.44 10.32
N ASN A 215 -39.54 -8.14 10.33
CA ASN A 215 -39.62 -7.27 9.17
C ASN A 215 -38.25 -6.60 8.96
N ALA A 216 -37.68 -6.75 7.76
CA ALA A 216 -36.36 -6.20 7.42
C ALA A 216 -35.27 -6.58 8.45
N CYS A 217 -35.31 -7.82 8.94
CA CYS A 217 -34.37 -8.29 9.97
C CYS A 217 -33.24 -9.13 9.37
N ARG A 218 -32.07 -9.09 10.00
CA ARG A 218 -30.93 -9.96 9.68
C ARG A 218 -30.80 -11.01 10.78
N ILE A 219 -30.94 -12.29 10.43
CA ILE A 219 -30.80 -13.43 11.35
C ILE A 219 -29.63 -14.27 10.87
N VAL A 220 -28.45 -14.02 11.42
CA VAL A 220 -27.19 -14.52 10.87
C VAL A 220 -26.27 -15.16 11.91
N ASN A 221 -25.50 -16.19 11.53
CA ASN A 221 -24.48 -16.77 12.41
C ASN A 221 -24.97 -17.26 13.79
N ASN A 222 -26.23 -17.62 13.92
CA ASN A 222 -26.75 -18.18 15.17
C ASN A 222 -26.56 -19.70 15.18
N ARG A 223 -26.26 -20.26 16.36
CA ARG A 223 -25.93 -21.68 16.51
C ARG A 223 -26.75 -22.34 17.60
N SER A 224 -27.36 -23.47 17.27
CA SER A 224 -28.10 -24.23 18.28
C SER A 224 -28.34 -25.68 17.91
N TYR A 225 -29.10 -26.38 18.74
CA TYR A 225 -29.65 -27.68 18.40
C TYR A 225 -30.90 -27.54 17.51
N TYR A 226 -31.63 -26.44 17.67
CA TYR A 226 -32.74 -25.92 16.85
C TYR A 226 -32.68 -24.39 16.79
N LEU A 227 -32.72 -23.76 15.62
CA LEU A 227 -32.73 -22.29 15.59
C LEU A 227 -34.11 -21.75 16.02
N PHE A 228 -35.15 -22.39 15.49
CA PHE A 228 -36.55 -22.23 15.87
C PHE A 228 -37.11 -23.60 16.21
N GLN A 229 -37.60 -23.76 17.44
CA GLN A 229 -38.32 -24.96 17.83
C GLN A 229 -39.62 -24.61 18.54
N GLU A 230 -40.68 -25.29 18.11
CA GLU A 230 -41.92 -25.40 18.86
C GLU A 230 -42.24 -26.91 19.03
N ILE A 231 -42.08 -27.47 20.23
CA ILE A 231 -42.38 -28.89 20.51
C ILE A 231 -43.74 -29.00 21.21
N TYR A 232 -44.63 -29.82 20.67
CA TYR A 232 -45.69 -30.47 21.44
C TYR A 232 -45.12 -31.57 22.36
N ASP A 233 -45.05 -31.35 23.69
CA ASP A 233 -44.61 -32.39 24.63
C ASP A 233 -45.71 -33.47 24.82
N SER A 234 -45.68 -34.45 23.93
CA SER A 234 -46.71 -35.49 23.76
C SER A 234 -46.82 -36.55 24.88
N TRP A 235 -46.17 -36.40 26.04
CA TRP A 235 -46.19 -37.46 27.07
C TRP A 235 -47.46 -37.51 27.94
N ASP A 236 -48.32 -36.47 27.92
CA ASP A 236 -49.63 -36.50 28.57
C ASP A 236 -50.76 -36.11 27.61
N ASN A 237 -51.44 -37.13 27.08
CA ASN A 237 -52.40 -37.07 25.98
C ASN A 237 -53.76 -36.43 26.37
N SER A 238 -53.77 -35.41 27.22
CA SER A 238 -54.99 -34.87 27.83
C SER A 238 -55.16 -33.35 27.82
N TYR A 239 -54.20 -32.56 27.33
CA TYR A 239 -54.32 -31.10 27.22
C TYR A 239 -53.62 -30.59 25.95
N ALA A 240 -54.36 -29.97 25.04
CA ALA A 240 -53.78 -29.31 23.87
C ALA A 240 -53.17 -27.97 24.33
N SER A 241 -51.85 -27.87 24.47
CA SER A 241 -51.18 -26.57 24.56
C SER A 241 -51.26 -25.88 23.20
N TYR A 242 -51.52 -24.58 23.22
CA TYR A 242 -51.36 -23.67 22.09
C TYR A 242 -50.14 -22.85 22.48
N ASP A 243 -49.14 -22.70 21.61
CA ASP A 243 -47.86 -22.07 21.98
C ASP A 243 -47.48 -20.88 21.05
N THR A 244 -47.69 -20.97 19.73
CA THR A 244 -47.44 -19.88 18.74
C THR A 244 -48.48 -19.91 17.61
N LYS A 245 -49.05 -18.76 17.24
CA LYS A 245 -50.17 -18.71 16.29
C LYS A 245 -49.77 -18.24 14.89
N HIS A 246 -48.90 -17.23 14.80
CA HIS A 246 -48.36 -16.74 13.54
C HIS A 246 -46.86 -16.43 13.65
N ILE A 247 -46.10 -16.86 12.65
CA ILE A 247 -44.68 -16.50 12.50
C ILE A 247 -44.48 -15.93 11.09
N TYR A 248 -44.16 -14.65 10.99
CA TYR A 248 -43.98 -13.98 9.69
C TYR A 248 -42.56 -13.46 9.54
N PHE A 249 -41.91 -13.83 8.43
CA PHE A 249 -40.65 -13.26 7.97
C PHE A 249 -40.91 -12.48 6.71
N THR A 250 -40.57 -11.20 6.74
CA THR A 250 -40.81 -10.26 5.66
C THR A 250 -39.55 -9.47 5.38
N SER A 251 -39.03 -9.52 4.15
CA SER A 251 -37.80 -8.80 3.78
C SER A 251 -36.58 -9.14 4.66
N CYS A 252 -36.48 -10.35 5.19
CA CYS A 252 -35.41 -10.74 6.10
C CYS A 252 -34.29 -11.50 5.38
N LEU A 253 -33.05 -11.28 5.82
CA LEU A 253 -31.92 -12.15 5.53
C LEU A 253 -31.81 -13.23 6.61
N ILE A 254 -31.80 -14.50 6.22
CA ILE A 254 -31.57 -15.65 7.11
C ILE A 254 -30.38 -16.43 6.55
N ALA A 255 -29.19 -16.24 7.12
CA ALA A 255 -27.96 -16.79 6.57
C ALA A 255 -26.97 -17.33 7.61
N GLU A 256 -26.13 -18.29 7.22
CA GLU A 256 -25.01 -18.78 8.06
C GLU A 256 -25.40 -19.37 9.42
N ASN A 257 -26.69 -19.65 9.64
CA ASN A 257 -27.12 -20.24 10.89
C ASN A 257 -26.83 -21.74 10.89
N THR A 258 -26.45 -22.28 12.05
CA THR A 258 -26.08 -23.70 12.19
C THR A 258 -26.97 -24.42 13.21
N SER A 259 -27.61 -25.51 12.78
CA SER A 259 -28.37 -26.44 13.63
C SER A 259 -27.69 -27.81 13.68
N SER A 260 -27.49 -28.38 14.86
CA SER A 260 -26.69 -29.61 15.01
C SER A 260 -27.43 -30.93 14.73
N THR A 261 -28.78 -30.97 14.71
CA THR A 261 -29.50 -32.26 14.57
C THR A 261 -30.73 -32.30 13.67
N ARG A 262 -31.49 -31.21 13.53
CA ARG A 262 -32.66 -31.11 12.63
C ARG A 262 -32.62 -29.82 11.80
N GLY A 263 -33.70 -29.54 11.08
CA GLY A 263 -33.88 -28.28 10.36
C GLY A 263 -33.67 -27.03 11.22
N ILE A 264 -33.61 -25.89 10.55
CA ILE A 264 -33.47 -24.58 11.19
C ILE A 264 -34.80 -24.15 11.79
N PHE A 265 -35.89 -24.49 11.09
CA PHE A 265 -37.25 -24.30 11.57
C PHE A 265 -37.90 -25.65 11.83
N GLU A 266 -38.07 -26.01 13.09
CA GLU A 266 -38.84 -27.18 13.50
C GLU A 266 -40.12 -26.79 14.24
N LEU A 267 -41.27 -27.22 13.72
CA LEU A 267 -42.57 -26.92 14.30
C LEU A 267 -43.41 -28.21 14.40
N ASP A 268 -43.50 -28.77 15.60
CA ASP A 268 -44.30 -29.96 15.92
C ASP A 268 -45.56 -29.51 16.66
N LEU A 269 -46.61 -29.16 15.91
CA LEU A 269 -47.80 -28.46 16.43
C LEU A 269 -49.08 -29.30 16.38
N ALA A 270 -49.90 -29.23 17.43
CA ALA A 270 -51.18 -29.95 17.49
C ALA A 270 -52.33 -29.29 16.68
N LEU A 271 -52.14 -28.08 16.13
CA LEU A 271 -53.16 -27.24 15.50
C LEU A 271 -52.58 -26.36 14.36
N PRO A 272 -53.42 -25.83 13.44
CA PRO A 272 -52.92 -25.04 12.31
C PRO A 272 -52.33 -23.70 12.74
N CYS A 273 -51.00 -23.56 12.71
CA CYS A 273 -50.31 -22.27 12.65
C CYS A 273 -50.17 -21.77 11.20
N ASP A 274 -49.90 -20.47 11.05
CA ASP A 274 -49.71 -19.78 9.76
C ASP A 274 -48.31 -19.16 9.73
N ILE A 275 -47.46 -19.68 8.85
CA ILE A 275 -46.07 -19.27 8.71
C ILE A 275 -45.87 -18.71 7.30
N ARG A 276 -45.25 -17.54 7.21
CA ARG A 276 -45.08 -16.86 5.93
C ARG A 276 -43.67 -16.33 5.77
N PHE A 277 -43.09 -16.63 4.62
CA PHE A 277 -41.85 -16.04 4.13
C PHE A 277 -42.19 -15.21 2.89
N ILE A 278 -42.12 -13.88 3.03
CA ILE A 278 -42.39 -12.93 1.95
C ILE A 278 -41.15 -12.07 1.72
N ASN A 279 -40.63 -12.03 0.49
CA ASN A 279 -39.44 -11.24 0.12
C ASN A 279 -38.17 -11.57 0.94
N ASN A 280 -37.90 -12.83 1.33
CA ASN A 280 -36.71 -13.15 2.14
C ASN A 280 -35.56 -13.69 1.30
N THR A 281 -34.33 -13.57 1.79
CA THR A 281 -33.14 -14.27 1.27
C THR A 281 -32.70 -15.31 2.31
N ILE A 282 -32.72 -16.59 1.96
CA ILE A 282 -32.41 -17.71 2.86
C ILE A 282 -31.27 -18.55 2.28
N VAL A 283 -30.06 -18.39 2.80
CA VAL A 283 -28.83 -18.85 2.12
C VAL A 283 -27.77 -19.32 3.10
N ASN A 284 -26.90 -20.24 2.69
CA ASN A 284 -25.72 -20.67 3.45
C ASN A 284 -25.99 -21.11 4.90
N ASN A 285 -27.17 -21.67 5.19
CA ASN A 285 -27.43 -22.20 6.53
C ASN A 285 -27.12 -23.72 6.59
N SER A 286 -26.64 -24.20 7.73
CA SER A 286 -26.14 -25.57 7.90
C SER A 286 -26.97 -26.38 8.91
N PHE A 287 -27.33 -27.61 8.54
CA PHE A 287 -28.02 -28.57 9.41
C PHE A 287 -27.74 -30.03 9.03
N SER A 288 -28.15 -30.97 9.90
CA SER A 288 -27.99 -32.41 9.68
C SER A 288 -28.69 -32.88 8.39
N THR A 289 -28.00 -33.70 7.59
CA THR A 289 -28.43 -34.18 6.27
C THR A 289 -29.71 -35.04 6.24
N TYR A 290 -30.34 -35.29 7.39
CA TYR A 290 -31.52 -36.14 7.54
C TYR A 290 -32.84 -35.37 7.64
N TYR A 291 -32.80 -34.04 7.73
CA TYR A 291 -33.97 -33.19 7.95
C TYR A 291 -34.01 -32.05 6.94
N ASP A 292 -35.20 -31.48 6.75
CA ASP A 292 -35.42 -30.33 5.87
C ASP A 292 -35.13 -29.00 6.59
N LEU A 293 -34.87 -27.93 5.83
CA LEU A 293 -34.70 -26.58 6.38
C LEU A 293 -35.87 -26.17 7.28
N ILE A 294 -37.10 -26.52 6.85
CA ILE A 294 -38.34 -26.34 7.59
C ILE A 294 -39.06 -27.69 7.69
N THR A 295 -39.25 -28.18 8.91
CA THR A 295 -40.05 -29.38 9.20
C THR A 295 -41.32 -28.98 9.93
N CYS A 296 -42.48 -29.38 9.41
CA CYS A 296 -43.77 -29.23 10.08
C CYS A 296 -44.51 -30.57 10.10
N ASP A 297 -44.76 -31.12 11.29
CA ASP A 297 -45.21 -32.49 11.42
C ASP A 297 -46.74 -32.67 11.30
N TRP A 298 -47.56 -31.72 11.78
CA TRP A 298 -49.04 -31.82 11.72
C TRP A 298 -49.78 -30.52 11.29
N GLY A 299 -50.00 -30.34 9.98
CA GLY A 299 -51.18 -29.61 9.45
C GLY A 299 -51.17 -28.07 9.40
N THR A 300 -50.22 -27.45 8.68
CA THR A 300 -50.13 -25.98 8.53
C THR A 300 -50.03 -25.53 7.05
N MET A 301 -50.41 -24.27 6.77
CA MET A 301 -50.19 -23.62 5.48
C MET A 301 -48.91 -22.79 5.56
N SER A 302 -47.77 -23.33 5.15
CA SER A 302 -46.56 -22.52 4.94
C SER A 302 -46.64 -21.84 3.59
N THR A 303 -46.48 -20.51 3.56
CA THR A 303 -46.41 -19.75 2.30
C THR A 303 -45.03 -19.15 2.10
N PHE A 304 -44.49 -19.33 0.90
CA PHE A 304 -43.26 -18.68 0.46
C PHE A 304 -43.55 -17.89 -0.79
N GLN A 305 -43.20 -16.61 -0.79
CA GLN A 305 -43.51 -15.66 -1.87
C GLN A 305 -42.33 -14.71 -2.06
N ASN A 306 -41.97 -14.43 -3.32
CA ASN A 306 -40.92 -13.46 -3.68
C ASN A 306 -39.59 -13.68 -2.95
N SER A 307 -39.27 -14.91 -2.52
CA SER A 307 -38.11 -15.21 -1.68
C SER A 307 -37.07 -16.04 -2.44
N VAL A 308 -35.78 -15.85 -2.11
CA VAL A 308 -34.62 -16.58 -2.65
C VAL A 308 -34.18 -17.65 -1.66
N GLN A 309 -33.88 -18.86 -2.15
CA GLN A 309 -33.37 -19.97 -1.34
C GLN A 309 -32.27 -20.77 -2.09
N LEU A 310 -31.07 -20.90 -1.49
CA LEU A 310 -29.91 -21.65 -2.06
C LEU A 310 -29.28 -22.65 -1.07
N TYR A 311 -28.74 -23.76 -1.61
CA TYR A 311 -27.92 -24.84 -0.97
C TYR A 311 -28.54 -25.67 0.17
N ASN A 312 -28.31 -26.99 0.24
CA ASN A 312 -28.71 -28.00 1.27
C ASN A 312 -30.17 -28.00 1.81
N ASN A 313 -31.05 -27.21 1.23
CA ASN A 313 -32.42 -26.99 1.70
C ASN A 313 -33.44 -27.74 0.85
N ILE A 314 -33.51 -29.08 0.95
CA ILE A 314 -34.72 -29.77 0.47
C ILE A 314 -35.84 -29.45 1.48
N ILE A 315 -37.00 -29.03 0.98
CA ILE A 315 -38.27 -29.13 1.71
C ILE A 315 -38.91 -30.45 1.26
N SER A 316 -38.73 -31.54 1.98
CA SER A 316 -39.53 -32.75 1.86
C SER A 316 -40.74 -32.65 2.78
N ILE A 317 -41.74 -31.86 2.37
CA ILE A 317 -43.06 -31.87 3.03
C ILE A 317 -43.55 -33.32 3.06
N PRO A 318 -43.74 -33.96 4.25
CA PRO A 318 -44.25 -35.31 4.30
C PRO A 318 -45.61 -35.34 3.61
N LEU A 319 -45.81 -36.33 2.73
CA LEU A 319 -46.97 -36.54 1.84
C LEU A 319 -48.31 -36.82 2.56
N ASN A 320 -48.60 -36.16 3.68
CA ASN A 320 -49.78 -36.43 4.51
C ASN A 320 -50.64 -35.20 4.87
N SER A 321 -50.36 -34.00 4.37
CA SER A 321 -51.29 -32.86 4.51
C SER A 321 -51.65 -32.24 3.16
N SER A 322 -52.90 -32.47 2.78
CA SER A 322 -53.58 -31.92 1.61
C SER A 322 -53.76 -30.40 1.72
N LEU A 323 -52.75 -29.57 1.47
CA LEU A 323 -52.91 -28.10 1.47
C LEU A 323 -51.83 -27.32 0.68
N ILE A 324 -51.22 -27.90 -0.37
CA ILE A 324 -50.68 -27.08 -1.49
C ILE A 324 -51.72 -27.10 -2.60
N ASN A 325 -52.60 -26.11 -2.56
CA ASN A 325 -53.64 -25.94 -3.57
C ASN A 325 -53.07 -25.21 -4.79
N ASN A 326 -52.23 -25.89 -5.59
CA ASN A 326 -52.33 -25.98 -7.05
C ASN A 326 -51.02 -26.48 -7.66
N GLU A 327 -51.17 -27.61 -8.36
CA GLU A 327 -50.34 -28.14 -9.43
C GLU A 327 -48.90 -28.58 -9.11
N THR A 328 -48.80 -29.91 -9.01
CA THR A 328 -47.65 -30.76 -9.35
C THR A 328 -46.43 -30.71 -8.44
N ALA A 329 -46.12 -31.88 -7.87
CA ALA A 329 -44.84 -32.24 -7.27
C ALA A 329 -43.69 -31.47 -7.90
N ILE A 330 -42.97 -30.65 -7.10
CA ILE A 330 -41.77 -29.96 -7.57
C ILE A 330 -40.77 -31.06 -7.94
N PRO A 331 -40.52 -31.31 -9.25
CA PRO A 331 -39.55 -32.29 -9.65
C PRO A 331 -38.18 -31.73 -9.29
N ASN A 332 -37.28 -32.59 -8.85
CA ASN A 332 -35.89 -32.30 -8.46
C ASN A 332 -35.01 -31.77 -9.62
N ASN A 333 -35.56 -31.08 -10.62
CA ASN A 333 -34.88 -30.53 -11.80
C ASN A 333 -35.73 -29.46 -12.54
N ALA A 334 -36.50 -28.63 -11.83
CA ALA A 334 -37.31 -27.60 -12.48
C ALA A 334 -37.08 -26.20 -11.88
N ASN A 335 -36.24 -25.40 -12.57
CA ASN A 335 -36.30 -23.94 -12.54
C ASN A 335 -37.69 -23.49 -13.03
N THR A 336 -38.67 -23.43 -12.13
CA THR A 336 -39.99 -22.88 -12.44
C THR A 336 -40.19 -21.54 -11.77
N ILE A 337 -39.97 -20.50 -12.56
CA ILE A 337 -40.43 -19.10 -12.36
C ILE A 337 -41.96 -19.09 -12.55
N GLY A 338 -42.68 -19.79 -11.68
CA GLY A 338 -44.16 -19.88 -11.69
C GLY A 338 -44.81 -19.29 -10.44
N ASN A 339 -44.08 -19.21 -9.33
CA ASN A 339 -44.56 -18.72 -8.03
C ASN A 339 -43.75 -17.52 -7.49
N HIS A 340 -42.92 -16.88 -8.33
CA HIS A 340 -41.96 -15.84 -7.92
C HIS A 340 -41.04 -16.30 -6.78
N MET A 341 -40.44 -17.47 -6.97
CA MET A 341 -39.45 -18.05 -6.05
C MET A 341 -38.26 -18.51 -6.89
N TYR A 342 -37.06 -18.28 -6.40
CA TYR A 342 -35.83 -18.79 -7.01
C TYR A 342 -35.25 -19.93 -6.17
N PHE A 343 -35.02 -21.08 -6.80
CA PHE A 343 -34.46 -22.28 -6.19
C PHE A 343 -33.33 -22.84 -7.07
N ASP A 344 -32.09 -22.90 -6.55
CA ASP A 344 -31.02 -23.71 -7.16
C ASP A 344 -30.75 -24.94 -6.29
N ALA A 345 -31.11 -26.12 -6.80
CA ALA A 345 -30.91 -27.40 -6.13
C ALA A 345 -29.58 -28.10 -6.52
N ASN A 346 -28.88 -27.62 -7.55
CA ASN A 346 -27.80 -28.35 -8.22
C ASN A 346 -26.44 -27.65 -8.17
N ASN A 347 -26.32 -26.49 -7.52
CA ASN A 347 -25.05 -25.79 -7.30
C ASN A 347 -24.32 -25.44 -8.60
N GLU A 348 -25.06 -25.11 -9.68
CA GLU A 348 -24.43 -24.83 -10.98
C GLU A 348 -24.16 -23.33 -11.20
N SER A 349 -24.65 -22.41 -10.35
CA SER A 349 -24.42 -20.97 -10.57
C SER A 349 -24.67 -20.00 -9.38
N ASN A 350 -24.16 -20.26 -8.17
CA ASN A 350 -24.36 -19.34 -7.02
C ASN A 350 -23.80 -17.92 -7.27
N SER A 351 -22.66 -17.81 -7.97
CA SER A 351 -22.02 -16.54 -8.36
C SER A 351 -22.80 -15.75 -9.44
N SER A 352 -23.96 -16.23 -9.87
CA SER A 352 -24.80 -15.54 -10.86
C SER A 352 -25.97 -14.77 -10.24
N ILE A 353 -26.26 -14.98 -8.96
CA ILE A 353 -27.42 -14.40 -8.27
C ILE A 353 -26.99 -13.31 -7.31
N PHE A 354 -25.89 -13.52 -6.58
CA PHE A 354 -25.36 -12.59 -5.59
C PHE A 354 -23.99 -12.07 -6.03
N GLU A 355 -23.63 -10.87 -5.57
CA GLU A 355 -22.35 -10.24 -5.91
C GLU A 355 -21.15 -11.03 -5.40
N ASP A 356 -21.14 -11.36 -4.10
CA ASP A 356 -20.07 -12.12 -3.49
C ASP A 356 -20.60 -13.13 -2.45
N TYR A 357 -21.19 -14.19 -2.98
CA TYR A 357 -21.78 -15.27 -2.19
C TYR A 357 -20.79 -15.93 -1.23
N ASP A 358 -19.52 -16.09 -1.65
CA ASP A 358 -18.53 -16.85 -0.88
C ASP A 358 -18.00 -16.05 0.33
N ASN A 359 -18.04 -14.71 0.26
CA ASN A 359 -17.66 -13.82 1.36
C ASN A 359 -18.85 -13.31 2.20
N GLY A 360 -20.06 -13.87 2.00
CA GLY A 360 -21.25 -13.54 2.79
C GLY A 360 -22.00 -12.29 2.32
N ASP A 361 -21.67 -11.77 1.14
CA ASP A 361 -22.45 -10.73 0.48
C ASP A 361 -23.61 -11.37 -0.30
N TYR A 362 -24.83 -11.11 0.17
CA TYR A 362 -26.06 -11.63 -0.41
C TYR A 362 -26.90 -10.56 -1.13
N HIS A 363 -26.30 -9.41 -1.49
CA HIS A 363 -26.92 -8.46 -2.42
C HIS A 363 -26.98 -9.05 -3.83
N LEU A 364 -28.01 -8.68 -4.60
CA LEU A 364 -28.23 -9.23 -5.93
C LEU A 364 -27.14 -8.74 -6.89
N ALA A 365 -26.50 -9.66 -7.62
CA ALA A 365 -25.58 -9.28 -8.69
C ALA A 365 -26.28 -8.55 -9.83
N ALA A 366 -25.57 -7.68 -10.55
CA ALA A 366 -26.10 -6.92 -11.69
C ALA A 366 -26.79 -7.76 -12.79
N ASN A 367 -26.43 -9.05 -12.92
CA ASN A 367 -27.03 -9.98 -13.89
C ASN A 367 -27.99 -10.99 -13.23
N SER A 368 -28.39 -10.74 -11.99
CA SER A 368 -29.16 -11.68 -11.20
C SER A 368 -30.53 -11.93 -11.82
N PRO A 369 -30.95 -13.21 -11.93
CA PRO A 369 -32.30 -13.55 -12.38
C PRO A 369 -33.39 -13.15 -11.38
N ALA A 370 -33.02 -12.71 -10.18
CA ALA A 370 -33.93 -12.21 -9.16
C ALA A 370 -34.37 -10.76 -9.38
N ILE A 371 -33.66 -10.01 -10.24
CA ILE A 371 -33.95 -8.61 -10.54
C ILE A 371 -35.26 -8.50 -11.36
N SER A 372 -36.16 -7.63 -10.91
CA SER A 372 -37.48 -7.32 -11.46
C SER A 372 -38.37 -8.55 -11.66
N ALA A 373 -38.14 -9.60 -10.87
CA ALA A 373 -38.78 -10.90 -11.02
C ALA A 373 -39.89 -11.15 -9.97
N ALA A 374 -40.09 -10.26 -8.99
CA ALA A 374 -41.07 -10.44 -7.93
C ALA A 374 -42.47 -9.96 -8.34
N SER A 375 -43.48 -10.47 -7.63
CA SER A 375 -44.88 -10.08 -7.83
C SER A 375 -45.37 -9.08 -6.82
N ASN A 376 -45.93 -7.98 -7.34
CA ASN A 376 -46.56 -6.92 -6.55
C ASN A 376 -47.82 -7.37 -5.81
N ALA A 377 -48.40 -8.54 -6.14
CA ALA A 377 -49.55 -9.08 -5.42
C ALA A 377 -49.22 -9.55 -3.99
N TYR A 378 -47.93 -9.68 -3.67
CA TYR A 378 -47.43 -10.18 -2.38
C TYR A 378 -46.68 -9.11 -1.57
N LEU A 379 -46.58 -7.88 -2.08
CA LEU A 379 -46.17 -6.70 -1.30
C LEU A 379 -47.28 -6.37 -0.28
N LEU A 380 -46.99 -6.51 1.02
CA LEU A 380 -47.89 -6.03 2.06
C LEU A 380 -47.81 -4.49 2.17
N THR A 381 -48.90 -3.83 2.56
CA THR A 381 -49.04 -2.36 2.59
C THR A 381 -48.10 -1.63 3.56
N ASN A 382 -47.34 -2.38 4.38
CA ASN A 382 -46.37 -1.91 5.37
C ASN A 382 -44.91 -2.17 4.96
N MET A 383 -44.64 -2.58 3.72
CA MET A 383 -43.30 -2.93 3.20
C MET A 383 -42.80 -1.86 2.23
N SER A 384 -42.38 -0.71 2.75
CA SER A 384 -41.79 0.35 1.91
C SER A 384 -40.29 0.20 1.69
N THR A 385 -39.60 -0.62 2.48
CA THR A 385 -38.14 -0.77 2.47
C THR A 385 -37.68 -2.24 2.46
N ASP A 386 -36.43 -2.48 2.05
CA ASP A 386 -35.74 -3.77 2.01
C ASP A 386 -34.90 -4.03 3.29
N ALA A 387 -34.04 -5.04 3.30
CA ALA A 387 -33.21 -5.41 4.45
C ALA A 387 -32.11 -4.39 4.80
N ASP A 388 -31.71 -3.52 3.87
CA ASP A 388 -30.82 -2.38 4.12
C ASP A 388 -31.62 -1.09 4.28
N ASN A 389 -32.93 -1.23 4.51
CA ASN A 389 -33.84 -0.13 4.72
C ASN A 389 -33.97 0.81 3.49
N ASN A 390 -33.54 0.36 2.31
CA ASN A 390 -33.70 1.05 1.03
C ASN A 390 -35.14 0.93 0.54
N PRO A 391 -35.73 1.96 -0.10
CA PRO A 391 -37.07 1.87 -0.63
C PRO A 391 -37.23 0.75 -1.66
N ARG A 392 -38.26 -0.09 -1.53
CA ARG A 392 -38.57 -1.11 -2.55
C ARG A 392 -39.21 -0.49 -3.79
N GLU A 393 -38.67 -0.77 -4.97
CA GLU A 393 -39.12 -0.19 -6.24
C GLU A 393 -40.36 -0.92 -6.77
N ILE A 394 -41.54 -0.41 -6.40
CA ILE A 394 -42.85 -1.05 -6.67
C ILE A 394 -43.10 -1.35 -8.18
N SER A 395 -42.45 -0.63 -9.10
CA SER A 395 -42.58 -0.88 -10.55
C SER A 395 -41.67 -1.98 -11.10
N SER A 396 -40.63 -2.37 -10.37
CA SER A 396 -39.57 -3.29 -10.79
C SER A 396 -39.07 -4.17 -9.65
N LEU A 397 -39.97 -4.58 -8.76
CA LEU A 397 -39.65 -5.28 -7.51
C LEU A 397 -38.79 -6.53 -7.73
N ASP A 398 -37.76 -6.66 -6.90
CA ASP A 398 -36.83 -7.79 -6.90
C ASP A 398 -37.27 -8.93 -5.96
N ILE A 399 -36.84 -10.16 -6.27
CA ILE A 399 -37.03 -11.32 -5.40
C ILE A 399 -35.90 -11.31 -4.35
N GLY A 400 -36.27 -11.46 -3.07
CA GLY A 400 -35.31 -11.55 -1.96
C GLY A 400 -35.37 -10.40 -0.98
N ALA A 401 -34.49 -10.47 0.02
CA ALA A 401 -34.38 -9.52 1.13
C ALA A 401 -33.94 -8.12 0.66
N TYR A 402 -33.18 -8.06 -0.42
CA TYR A 402 -32.55 -6.85 -0.97
C TYR A 402 -33.23 -6.40 -2.25
N GLU A 403 -33.29 -5.09 -2.45
CA GLU A 403 -33.55 -4.48 -3.75
C GLU A 403 -32.20 -4.20 -4.42
N TYR A 404 -32.05 -4.57 -5.70
CA TYR A 404 -30.89 -4.22 -6.49
C TYR A 404 -30.91 -2.72 -6.78
N LEU A 405 -29.98 -2.00 -6.18
CA LEU A 405 -29.76 -0.59 -6.46
C LEU A 405 -28.67 -0.46 -7.53
N SER A 406 -28.94 0.22 -8.64
CA SER A 406 -27.92 0.52 -9.66
C SER A 406 -26.84 1.51 -9.18
N CYS A 407 -26.78 1.85 -7.89
CA CYS A 407 -26.07 2.98 -7.30
C CYS A 407 -25.24 2.62 -6.04
N ASP A 408 -24.70 1.40 -5.96
CA ASP A 408 -23.81 0.98 -4.85
C ASP A 408 -22.32 0.99 -5.26
N LEU A 409 -21.42 1.14 -4.27
CA LEU A 409 -19.97 0.98 -4.46
C LEU A 409 -19.57 -0.48 -4.21
N ASP A 410 -19.01 -1.13 -5.23
CA ASP A 410 -18.54 -2.51 -5.15
C ASP A 410 -17.14 -2.57 -4.50
N ASN A 411 -16.75 -3.74 -3.98
CA ASN A 411 -15.40 -4.00 -3.41
C ASN A 411 -14.96 -2.93 -2.38
N LEU A 412 -15.90 -2.49 -1.54
CA LEU A 412 -15.66 -1.48 -0.54
C LEU A 412 -14.91 -2.08 0.66
N GLU A 413 -13.64 -1.72 0.83
CA GLU A 413 -12.76 -2.29 1.85
C GLU A 413 -11.94 -1.21 2.56
N ALA A 414 -11.58 -1.44 3.83
CA ALA A 414 -10.66 -0.60 4.58
C ALA A 414 -9.54 -1.44 5.22
N THR A 415 -8.30 -1.15 4.84
CA THR A 415 -7.11 -1.89 5.27
C THR A 415 -6.13 -0.97 6.00
N SER A 416 -5.45 -1.49 7.03
CA SER A 416 -4.42 -0.74 7.76
C SER A 416 -3.14 -0.63 6.93
N GLY A 417 -2.72 0.60 6.64
CA GLY A 417 -1.44 0.87 5.95
C GLY A 417 -0.26 0.89 6.92
N ASN A 418 -0.39 1.65 8.01
CA ASN A 418 0.57 1.73 9.11
C ASN A 418 -0.16 1.94 10.44
N ALA A 419 0.59 2.19 11.53
CA ALA A 419 0.05 2.36 12.88
C ALA A 419 -0.98 3.47 13.02
N THR A 420 -0.97 4.41 12.07
CA THR A 420 -1.75 5.65 12.12
C THR A 420 -2.49 5.91 10.80
N SER A 421 -2.66 4.89 9.97
CA SER A 421 -3.31 5.04 8.67
C SER A 421 -4.24 3.90 8.29
N LEU A 422 -5.30 4.26 7.57
CA LEU A 422 -6.26 3.36 6.95
C LEU A 422 -6.42 3.75 5.48
N THR A 423 -6.26 2.77 4.59
CA THR A 423 -6.55 2.91 3.17
C THR A 423 -7.94 2.33 2.92
N VAL A 424 -8.82 3.15 2.36
CA VAL A 424 -10.15 2.74 1.90
C VAL A 424 -10.15 2.60 0.37
N SER A 425 -10.61 1.47 -0.13
CA SER A 425 -10.77 1.18 -1.55
C SER A 425 -12.22 0.89 -1.88
N TRP A 426 -12.63 1.25 -3.08
CA TRP A 426 -13.95 0.99 -3.65
C TRP A 426 -13.88 0.96 -5.18
N GLU A 427 -14.83 0.29 -5.80
CA GLU A 427 -15.08 0.33 -7.24
C GLU A 427 -16.38 1.09 -7.51
N ALA A 428 -16.29 2.10 -8.38
CA ALA A 428 -17.46 2.87 -8.79
C ALA A 428 -18.00 2.34 -10.12
N ASN A 429 -19.27 1.93 -10.12
CA ASN A 429 -19.94 1.53 -11.35
C ASN A 429 -20.22 2.74 -12.27
N THR A 430 -20.76 2.50 -13.47
CA THR A 430 -20.97 3.56 -14.48
C THR A 430 -21.99 4.64 -14.11
N SER A 431 -22.84 4.42 -13.11
CA SER A 431 -23.86 5.36 -12.63
C SER A 431 -23.35 6.28 -11.51
N ILE A 432 -22.16 6.00 -10.98
CA ILE A 432 -21.52 6.76 -9.90
C ILE A 432 -20.39 7.61 -10.48
N SER A 433 -20.38 8.90 -10.14
CA SER A 433 -19.31 9.82 -10.56
C SER A 433 -18.86 10.69 -9.39
N GLY A 434 -17.54 10.80 -9.22
CA GLY A 434 -16.95 11.74 -8.26
C GLY A 434 -17.29 13.20 -8.57
N PRO A 435 -17.03 14.12 -7.63
CA PRO A 435 -16.19 13.93 -6.44
C PRO A 435 -16.88 13.22 -5.26
N TYR A 436 -16.09 12.41 -4.53
CA TYR A 436 -16.48 11.75 -3.29
C TYR A 436 -16.18 12.66 -2.08
N SER A 437 -16.95 12.49 -1.01
CA SER A 437 -16.72 13.10 0.30
C SER A 437 -16.54 11.98 1.33
N LEU A 438 -15.32 11.83 1.84
CA LEU A 438 -14.97 10.76 2.78
C LEU A 438 -14.96 11.31 4.21
N THR A 439 -15.67 10.70 5.16
CA THR A 439 -15.62 11.08 6.58
C THR A 439 -15.11 9.92 7.41
N ILE A 440 -14.02 10.11 8.16
CA ILE A 440 -13.49 9.09 9.08
C ILE A 440 -13.76 9.49 10.53
N VAL A 441 -14.18 8.54 11.36
CA VAL A 441 -14.47 8.74 12.78
C VAL A 441 -14.16 7.47 13.57
N GLU A 442 -13.72 7.59 14.82
CA GLU A 442 -13.52 6.41 15.69
C GLU A 442 -14.84 5.64 15.86
N ALA A 443 -14.77 4.31 15.90
CA ALA A 443 -15.94 3.46 16.03
C ALA A 443 -16.63 3.70 17.37
N GLY A 444 -17.94 3.93 17.34
CA GLY A 444 -18.74 4.31 18.50
C GLY A 444 -18.87 5.83 18.71
N GLU A 445 -18.10 6.64 17.99
CA GLU A 445 -18.25 8.10 17.97
C GLU A 445 -19.20 8.58 16.86
N SER A 446 -19.87 9.70 17.09
CA SER A 446 -20.79 10.28 16.09
C SER A 446 -20.03 10.78 14.85
N ILE A 447 -20.55 10.54 13.64
CA ILE A 447 -19.98 11.05 12.37
C ILE A 447 -19.73 12.58 12.38
N ALA A 448 -20.47 13.34 13.19
CA ALA A 448 -20.26 14.78 13.36
C ALA A 448 -18.91 15.15 14.03
N ASN A 449 -18.32 14.22 14.76
CA ASN A 449 -16.97 14.32 15.34
C ASN A 449 -15.88 13.85 14.36
N GLY A 450 -16.28 13.29 13.21
CA GLY A 450 -15.38 12.76 12.19
C GLY A 450 -14.66 13.84 11.39
N THR A 451 -13.54 13.45 10.79
CA THR A 451 -12.78 14.28 9.86
C THR A 451 -13.28 14.04 8.43
N THR A 452 -13.86 15.06 7.79
CA THR A 452 -14.36 14.98 6.42
C THR A 452 -13.34 15.54 5.40
N ILE A 453 -13.02 14.72 4.39
CA ILE A 453 -12.24 15.07 3.22
C ILE A 453 -13.17 15.16 2.01
N THR A 454 -13.22 16.33 1.37
CA THR A 454 -14.09 16.56 0.19
C THR A 454 -13.26 16.62 -1.08
N GLY A 455 -13.89 16.36 -2.23
CA GLY A 455 -13.23 16.52 -3.53
C GLY A 455 -12.32 15.36 -3.93
N VAL A 456 -12.52 14.18 -3.33
CA VAL A 456 -11.74 12.98 -3.69
C VAL A 456 -12.20 12.51 -5.07
N THR A 457 -11.25 12.23 -5.97
CA THR A 457 -11.55 11.94 -7.39
C THR A 457 -11.25 10.52 -7.82
N SER A 458 -10.60 9.73 -6.96
CA SER A 458 -10.15 8.38 -7.27
C SER A 458 -10.10 7.52 -6.01
N SER A 459 -10.35 6.23 -6.21
CA SER A 459 -10.08 5.14 -5.28
C SER A 459 -8.70 4.52 -5.61
N PRO A 460 -7.94 4.01 -4.63
CA PRO A 460 -8.19 4.08 -3.18
C PRO A 460 -7.81 5.44 -2.57
N TYR A 461 -8.19 5.68 -1.32
CA TYR A 461 -7.81 6.86 -0.51
C TYR A 461 -7.24 6.46 0.85
N THR A 462 -6.16 7.10 1.30
CA THR A 462 -5.51 6.81 2.58
C THR A 462 -5.68 7.94 3.58
N PHE A 463 -6.31 7.64 4.72
CA PHE A 463 -6.33 8.48 5.91
C PHE A 463 -5.03 8.32 6.71
N THR A 464 -4.51 9.40 7.28
CA THR A 464 -3.26 9.42 8.06
C THR A 464 -3.44 10.18 9.38
N GLY A 465 -2.57 9.94 10.36
CA GLY A 465 -2.62 10.60 11.67
C GLY A 465 -3.71 10.05 12.61
N LEU A 466 -4.12 8.80 12.39
CA LEU A 466 -5.06 8.07 13.23
C LEU A 466 -4.36 7.49 14.47
N GLU A 467 -5.13 7.18 15.50
CA GLU A 467 -4.64 6.48 16.69
C GLU A 467 -4.39 5.01 16.37
N GLN A 468 -3.39 4.42 17.02
CA GLN A 468 -3.00 3.01 16.86
C GLN A 468 -3.98 2.07 17.52
N ASN A 469 -4.17 0.87 16.96
CA ASN A 469 -5.05 -0.17 17.52
C ASN A 469 -6.49 0.34 17.77
N THR A 470 -6.96 1.20 16.88
CA THR A 470 -8.23 1.91 17.00
C THR A 470 -9.09 1.64 15.77
N THR A 471 -10.33 1.26 16.01
CA THR A 471 -11.31 1.01 14.96
C THR A 471 -11.95 2.32 14.53
N TYR A 472 -12.09 2.52 13.22
CA TYR A 472 -12.70 3.69 12.60
C TYR A 472 -13.80 3.29 11.64
N ASN A 473 -14.88 4.05 11.63
CA ASN A 473 -15.90 4.02 10.58
C ASN A 473 -15.54 5.07 9.52
N ILE A 474 -15.50 4.66 8.25
CA ILE A 474 -15.20 5.49 7.10
C ILE A 474 -16.46 5.58 6.24
N TYR A 475 -17.04 6.77 6.14
CA TYR A 475 -18.21 7.04 5.34
C TYR A 475 -17.80 7.64 3.99
N ILE A 476 -18.33 7.12 2.89
CA ILE A 476 -18.09 7.60 1.53
C ILE A 476 -19.39 8.16 0.98
N GLU A 477 -19.52 9.49 0.92
CA GLU A 477 -20.65 10.16 0.30
C GLU A 477 -20.36 10.46 -1.18
N TYR A 478 -21.32 10.14 -2.05
CA TYR A 478 -21.21 10.33 -3.50
C TYR A 478 -22.56 10.69 -4.15
N SER A 479 -22.48 11.11 -5.41
CA SER A 479 -23.65 11.42 -6.25
C SER A 479 -23.88 10.29 -7.25
N CYS A 480 -25.12 9.77 -7.29
CA CYS A 480 -25.55 8.84 -8.34
C CYS A 480 -26.39 9.56 -9.39
N SER A 481 -26.24 9.21 -10.67
CA SER A 481 -27.04 9.78 -11.76
C SER A 481 -28.52 9.42 -11.68
N ASP A 482 -28.83 8.28 -11.05
CA ASP A 482 -30.17 7.70 -11.01
C ASP A 482 -30.97 8.14 -9.77
N LEU A 483 -30.32 8.82 -8.81
CA LEU A 483 -30.91 9.34 -7.58
C LEU A 483 -30.91 10.88 -7.57
N THR A 484 -31.89 11.46 -6.87
CA THR A 484 -31.99 12.93 -6.69
C THR A 484 -31.30 13.44 -5.42
N THR A 485 -30.71 12.53 -4.64
CA THR A 485 -30.06 12.77 -3.35
C THR A 485 -28.65 12.19 -3.34
N THR A 486 -27.76 12.69 -2.47
CA THR A 486 -26.48 12.04 -2.18
C THR A 486 -26.75 10.77 -1.36
N THR A 487 -25.95 9.74 -1.60
CA THR A 487 -25.98 8.48 -0.86
C THR A 487 -24.62 8.26 -0.21
N ASN A 488 -24.55 7.42 0.83
CA ASN A 488 -23.30 7.11 1.51
C ASN A 488 -23.14 5.62 1.78
N ASN A 489 -21.93 5.11 1.61
CA ASN A 489 -21.53 3.80 2.10
C ASN A 489 -20.66 3.97 3.34
N MET A 490 -20.60 2.92 4.17
CA MET A 490 -19.71 2.89 5.32
C MET A 490 -18.88 1.62 5.31
N VAL A 491 -17.59 1.77 5.60
CA VAL A 491 -16.69 0.66 5.82
C VAL A 491 -15.91 0.88 7.10
N GLN A 492 -15.72 -0.19 7.84
CA GLN A 492 -14.96 -0.16 9.07
C GLN A 492 -13.53 -0.62 8.83
N GLY A 493 -12.56 0.12 9.37
CA GLY A 493 -11.14 -0.26 9.35
C GLY A 493 -10.55 -0.11 10.74
N THR A 494 -9.71 -1.06 11.15
CA THR A 494 -8.97 -0.96 12.42
C THR A 494 -7.50 -0.72 12.14
N THR A 495 -6.95 0.39 12.64
CA THR A 495 -5.51 0.63 12.59
C THR A 495 -4.81 -0.47 13.38
N ALA A 496 -3.79 -1.11 12.82
CA ALA A 496 -3.12 -2.19 13.53
C ALA A 496 -2.20 -1.64 14.63
N ALA A 497 -1.90 -2.46 15.63
CA ALA A 497 -0.77 -2.18 16.50
C ALA A 497 0.54 -2.43 15.73
N PHE A 498 1.50 -1.51 15.76
CA PHE A 498 2.84 -1.71 15.20
C PHE A 498 3.87 -1.81 16.32
N ILE A 499 4.71 -2.83 16.22
CA ILE A 499 5.83 -3.04 17.11
C ILE A 499 7.10 -3.20 16.30
N TYR A 500 8.11 -2.44 16.67
CA TYR A 500 9.43 -2.47 16.05
C TYR A 500 10.36 -3.42 16.81
N VAL A 501 11.14 -4.19 16.06
CA VAL A 501 12.14 -5.13 16.57
C VAL A 501 13.46 -4.84 15.87
N ASP A 502 14.50 -4.49 16.62
CA ASP A 502 15.84 -4.27 16.11
C ASP A 502 16.86 -4.73 17.15
N ALA A 503 17.63 -5.77 16.82
CA ALA A 503 18.67 -6.31 17.67
C ALA A 503 19.74 -5.28 18.09
N ASN A 504 19.88 -4.18 17.34
CA ASN A 504 20.84 -3.11 17.58
C ASN A 504 20.22 -1.86 18.23
N ALA A 505 18.92 -1.86 18.54
CA ALA A 505 18.26 -0.74 19.20
C ALA A 505 18.89 -0.45 20.57
N THR A 506 18.90 0.83 20.95
CA THR A 506 19.56 1.31 22.19
C THR A 506 18.65 2.13 23.10
N GLY A 507 17.39 2.35 22.71
CA GLY A 507 16.40 3.12 23.44
C GLY A 507 15.68 2.33 24.53
N ALA A 508 14.39 2.61 24.71
CA ALA A 508 13.57 2.12 25.82
C ALA A 508 13.27 0.61 25.78
N ASN A 509 13.44 -0.06 24.63
CA ASN A 509 13.14 -1.48 24.44
C ASN A 509 11.67 -1.80 24.76
N ASP A 510 10.76 -0.99 24.21
CA ASP A 510 9.31 -1.10 24.35
C ASP A 510 8.58 -1.31 23.01
N GLY A 511 9.31 -1.27 21.89
CA GLY A 511 8.76 -1.54 20.55
C GLY A 511 8.03 -0.36 19.91
N SER A 512 8.06 0.84 20.51
CA SER A 512 7.27 2.00 20.02
C SER A 512 7.85 2.72 18.80
N SER A 513 9.14 2.53 18.50
CA SER A 513 9.85 3.10 17.34
C SER A 513 11.08 2.27 17.01
N TRP A 514 11.76 2.51 15.88
CA TRP A 514 13.06 1.88 15.61
C TRP A 514 14.12 2.15 16.70
N THR A 515 14.11 3.36 17.30
CA THR A 515 15.06 3.70 18.38
C THR A 515 14.75 2.93 19.67
N ASP A 516 13.47 2.76 19.98
CA ASP A 516 12.96 2.12 21.20
C ASP A 516 12.52 0.67 20.95
N ALA A 517 12.92 0.09 19.82
CA ALA A 517 12.52 -1.24 19.38
C ALA A 517 12.89 -2.33 20.38
N TYR A 518 12.13 -3.43 20.39
CA TYR A 518 12.54 -4.61 21.13
C TYR A 518 13.84 -5.18 20.54
N THR A 519 14.84 -5.45 21.38
CA THR A 519 16.13 -5.99 20.94
C THR A 519 16.11 -7.49 20.65
N THR A 520 14.99 -8.16 20.94
CA THR A 520 14.80 -9.60 20.69
C THR A 520 13.40 -9.86 20.19
N LEU A 521 13.25 -10.79 19.25
CA LEU A 521 11.95 -11.17 18.72
C LEU A 521 11.04 -11.83 19.77
N ASP A 522 11.58 -12.60 20.72
CA ASP A 522 10.80 -13.20 21.82
C ASP A 522 10.13 -12.15 22.72
N ALA A 523 10.82 -11.04 23.00
CA ALA A 523 10.23 -9.95 23.79
C ALA A 523 9.05 -9.30 23.05
N ALA A 524 9.18 -9.10 21.73
CA ALA A 524 8.10 -8.57 20.90
C ALA A 524 6.93 -9.56 20.81
N LEU A 525 7.19 -10.85 20.57
CA LEU A 525 6.15 -11.89 20.52
C LEU A 525 5.42 -12.04 21.88
N THR A 526 6.13 -11.85 22.99
CA THR A 526 5.52 -11.81 24.33
C THR A 526 4.62 -10.59 24.51
N ALA A 527 5.05 -9.42 24.00
CA ALA A 527 4.32 -8.16 24.13
C ALA A 527 2.98 -8.15 23.37
N VAL A 528 2.86 -8.96 22.31
CA VAL A 528 1.65 -9.04 21.48
C VAL A 528 0.69 -10.15 21.86
N SER A 529 1.03 -10.94 22.87
CA SER A 529 0.21 -12.07 23.31
C SER A 529 -1.21 -11.60 23.67
N GLY A 530 -2.20 -12.08 22.91
CA GLY A 530 -3.63 -11.75 23.08
C GLY A 530 -4.11 -10.54 22.29
N ASN A 531 -3.26 -9.90 21.47
CA ASN A 531 -3.68 -8.90 20.49
C ASN A 531 -3.70 -9.51 19.08
N ASN A 532 -4.91 -9.76 18.58
CA ASN A 532 -5.14 -10.44 17.31
C ASN A 532 -5.12 -9.51 16.08
N ASN A 533 -4.62 -8.27 16.18
CA ASN A 533 -4.44 -7.36 15.04
C ASN A 533 -3.14 -6.55 15.16
N THR A 534 -2.00 -7.26 15.22
CA THR A 534 -0.68 -6.66 15.39
C THR A 534 0.25 -6.90 14.20
N VAL A 535 1.08 -5.91 13.91
CA VAL A 535 2.15 -5.93 12.92
C VAL A 535 3.50 -5.78 13.61
N LEU A 536 4.41 -6.70 13.33
CA LEU A 536 5.81 -6.62 13.75
C LEU A 536 6.66 -6.21 12.56
N TYR A 537 7.40 -5.12 12.68
CA TYR A 537 8.47 -4.75 11.76
C TYR A 537 9.80 -5.13 12.39
N VAL A 538 10.54 -5.98 11.69
CA VAL A 538 11.79 -6.55 12.18
C VAL A 538 12.93 -6.04 11.29
N ALA A 539 13.84 -5.27 11.86
CA ALA A 539 15.01 -4.78 11.17
C ALA A 539 15.92 -5.94 10.75
N LYS A 540 16.78 -5.66 9.78
CA LYS A 540 17.87 -6.55 9.36
C LYS A 540 18.71 -6.99 10.54
N GLY A 541 19.24 -8.19 10.46
CA GLY A 541 20.03 -8.77 11.54
C GLY A 541 19.70 -10.24 11.75
N THR A 542 20.39 -10.83 12.72
CA THR A 542 20.23 -12.24 13.08
C THR A 542 19.52 -12.37 14.42
N TYR A 543 18.39 -13.05 14.41
CA TYR A 543 17.53 -13.29 15.56
C TYR A 543 17.50 -14.79 15.85
N THR A 544 18.00 -15.17 17.01
CA THR A 544 18.01 -16.55 17.50
C THR A 544 16.94 -16.71 18.59
N PRO A 545 16.19 -17.84 18.66
CA PRO A 545 15.16 -18.09 19.68
C PRO A 545 15.67 -17.94 21.12
N ASP A 546 16.19 -19.03 21.71
CA ASP A 546 16.84 -19.02 23.01
C ASP A 546 18.33 -19.31 22.82
N ALA A 547 19.18 -18.32 23.07
CA ALA A 547 20.63 -18.45 22.96
C ALA A 547 21.25 -19.53 23.89
N THR A 548 20.47 -20.08 24.83
CA THR A 548 20.91 -21.08 25.80
C THR A 548 20.26 -22.45 25.61
N SER A 549 19.29 -22.60 24.69
CA SER A 549 18.51 -23.83 24.52
C SER A 549 18.28 -24.19 23.07
N THR A 550 18.70 -25.40 22.69
CA THR A 550 18.49 -25.95 21.34
C THR A 550 17.07 -26.44 21.07
N THR A 551 16.14 -26.28 22.03
CA THR A 551 14.80 -26.89 21.96
C THR A 551 13.64 -25.91 22.09
N VAL A 552 13.94 -24.66 22.44
CA VAL A 552 12.98 -23.58 22.65
C VAL A 552 12.93 -22.73 21.37
N PRO A 553 11.82 -22.77 20.61
CA PRO A 553 11.63 -21.96 19.40
C PRO A 553 10.99 -20.60 19.72
N PHE A 554 10.97 -19.69 18.74
CA PHE A 554 10.07 -18.54 18.77
C PHE A 554 8.63 -19.05 18.71
N THR A 555 7.79 -18.64 19.66
CA THR A 555 6.39 -19.09 19.71
C THR A 555 5.46 -17.98 19.22
N ILE A 556 4.69 -18.27 18.16
CA ILE A 556 3.63 -17.40 17.66
C ILE A 556 2.30 -17.94 18.17
N ALA A 557 1.61 -17.15 18.98
CA ALA A 557 0.39 -17.55 19.70
C ALA A 557 -0.73 -16.49 19.64
N SER A 558 -0.68 -15.56 18.69
CA SER A 558 -1.72 -14.54 18.50
C SER A 558 -2.18 -14.57 17.06
N ASP A 559 -3.50 -14.64 16.89
CA ASP A 559 -4.12 -14.81 15.58
C ASP A 559 -3.97 -13.52 14.75
N ASN A 560 -4.00 -13.66 13.42
CA ASN A 560 -3.82 -12.58 12.45
C ASN A 560 -2.54 -11.74 12.62
N LEU A 561 -1.52 -12.30 13.32
CA LEU A 561 -0.23 -11.64 13.50
C LEU A 561 0.49 -11.54 12.15
N ARG A 562 0.97 -10.34 11.82
CA ARG A 562 1.75 -10.08 10.61
C ARG A 562 3.18 -9.70 10.97
N ILE A 563 4.16 -10.49 10.54
CA ILE A 563 5.58 -10.24 10.82
C ILE A 563 6.27 -9.93 9.50
N TYR A 564 6.78 -8.71 9.37
CA TYR A 564 7.54 -8.25 8.21
C TYR A 564 9.00 -8.05 8.61
N GLY A 565 9.91 -8.78 7.98
CA GLY A 565 11.35 -8.55 8.02
C GLY A 565 11.84 -7.83 6.77
N GLY A 566 13.14 -7.62 6.67
CA GLY A 566 13.76 -7.02 5.49
C GLY A 566 13.99 -5.50 5.58
N PHE A 567 13.86 -4.91 6.77
CA PHE A 567 13.98 -3.45 6.95
C PHE A 567 15.42 -3.01 7.27
N GLU A 568 15.84 -1.85 6.77
CA GLU A 568 17.06 -1.15 7.19
C GLU A 568 17.00 -0.69 8.65
N GLY A 569 15.80 -0.40 9.16
CA GLY A 569 15.55 0.18 10.49
C GLY A 569 15.33 1.70 10.48
N THR A 570 14.91 2.24 9.34
CA THR A 570 14.64 3.69 9.15
C THR A 570 13.28 3.97 8.51
N GLU A 571 12.62 2.92 8.02
CA GLU A 571 11.37 2.95 7.28
C GLU A 571 10.20 3.34 8.18
N THR A 572 9.21 4.03 7.60
CA THR A 572 8.00 4.44 8.33
C THR A 572 6.79 3.57 8.00
N SER A 573 6.86 2.82 6.90
CA SER A 573 5.80 1.95 6.38
C SER A 573 6.38 0.78 5.59
N LEU A 574 5.54 -0.22 5.28
CA LEU A 574 5.94 -1.37 4.46
C LEU A 574 6.32 -0.96 3.03
N SER A 575 5.67 0.06 2.46
CA SER A 575 5.97 0.56 1.11
C SER A 575 7.33 1.25 1.01
N ASP A 576 7.92 1.67 2.14
CA ASP A 576 9.28 2.23 2.17
C ASP A 576 10.35 1.12 2.10
N ARG A 577 9.97 -0.15 2.32
CA ARG A 577 10.89 -1.29 2.29
C ARG A 577 11.32 -1.58 0.85
N ASP A 578 12.62 -1.70 0.65
CA ASP A 578 13.16 -2.17 -0.63
C ASP A 578 13.12 -3.70 -0.68
N ASP A 579 12.10 -4.23 -1.37
CA ASP A 579 11.88 -5.66 -1.54
C ASP A 579 13.03 -6.39 -2.25
N SER A 580 13.87 -5.69 -3.03
CA SER A 580 15.04 -6.30 -3.67
C SER A 580 16.18 -6.63 -2.69
N LEU A 581 16.16 -6.03 -1.49
CA LEU A 581 17.22 -6.17 -0.49
C LEU A 581 16.87 -7.16 0.64
N VAL A 582 15.64 -7.69 0.67
CA VAL A 582 15.12 -8.55 1.76
C VAL A 582 15.88 -9.86 1.96
N PHE A 583 16.56 -10.35 0.92
CA PHE A 583 17.41 -11.54 0.99
C PHE A 583 18.91 -11.25 0.97
N THR A 584 19.31 -9.97 0.91
CA THR A 584 20.70 -9.54 0.76
C THR A 584 21.13 -8.65 1.93
N THR A 585 21.31 -7.35 1.72
CA THR A 585 21.84 -6.43 2.74
C THR A 585 20.86 -6.21 3.89
N ASN A 586 19.56 -6.39 3.66
CA ASN A 586 18.52 -6.15 4.65
C ASN A 586 17.90 -7.42 5.24
N ALA A 587 18.53 -8.56 5.02
CA ALA A 587 18.03 -9.83 5.51
C ALA A 587 17.75 -9.81 7.02
N THR A 588 16.49 -10.09 7.37
CA THR A 588 16.07 -10.47 8.72
C THR A 588 16.17 -11.99 8.83
N ILE A 589 17.23 -12.46 9.50
CA ILE A 589 17.58 -13.87 9.57
C ILE A 589 17.06 -14.45 10.88
N ILE A 590 16.06 -15.33 10.79
CA ILE A 590 15.64 -16.21 11.89
C ILE A 590 16.61 -17.41 11.88
N SER A 591 17.58 -17.37 12.80
CA SER A 591 18.71 -18.30 12.80
C SER A 591 18.61 -19.35 13.92
N GLY A 592 18.89 -20.59 13.55
CA GLY A 592 19.10 -21.68 14.50
C GLY A 592 20.53 -21.79 14.99
N ASP A 593 21.51 -21.14 14.35
CA ASP A 593 22.92 -21.12 14.78
C ASP A 593 23.07 -20.21 16.01
N LEU A 594 23.01 -20.81 17.21
CA LEU A 594 23.01 -20.09 18.48
C LEU A 594 24.39 -19.51 18.82
N SER A 595 25.47 -20.10 18.32
CA SER A 595 26.85 -19.66 18.58
C SER A 595 27.47 -18.84 17.45
N GLY A 596 26.80 -18.70 16.31
CA GLY A 596 27.33 -18.02 15.12
C GLY A 596 28.56 -18.72 14.53
N ASN A 597 28.63 -20.05 14.62
CA ASN A 597 29.83 -20.84 14.28
C ASN A 597 29.66 -21.74 13.04
N ASP A 598 28.48 -21.73 12.42
CA ASP A 598 28.16 -22.63 11.31
C ASP A 598 28.91 -22.27 10.03
N THR A 599 29.27 -23.30 9.26
CA THR A 599 29.76 -23.14 7.89
C THR A 599 28.66 -23.54 6.93
N THR A 600 28.28 -22.62 6.03
CA THR A 600 27.24 -22.83 5.02
C THR A 600 27.47 -24.11 4.21
N GLY A 601 26.42 -24.93 4.07
CA GLY A 601 26.45 -26.20 3.33
C GLY A 601 27.09 -27.37 4.07
N ASP A 602 27.75 -27.14 5.22
CA ASP A 602 28.20 -28.20 6.11
C ASP A 602 27.13 -28.52 7.16
N PHE A 603 26.39 -29.61 6.93
CA PHE A 603 25.37 -30.12 7.85
C PHE A 603 25.90 -31.16 8.85
N THR A 604 27.22 -31.34 8.94
CA THR A 604 27.85 -32.44 9.70
C THR A 604 28.73 -31.96 10.84
N THR A 605 29.39 -30.81 10.69
CA THR A 605 30.24 -30.24 11.74
C THR A 605 29.58 -29.02 12.39
N ASN A 606 29.89 -28.81 13.67
CA ASN A 606 29.54 -27.65 14.49
C ASN A 606 28.05 -27.32 14.73
N ARG A 607 27.08 -28.01 14.11
CA ARG A 607 25.64 -27.74 14.30
C ARG A 607 25.01 -28.27 15.59
N VAL A 608 25.80 -28.56 16.62
CA VAL A 608 25.33 -29.24 17.84
C VAL A 608 24.54 -28.29 18.74
N ASP A 609 24.92 -27.02 18.74
CA ASP A 609 24.22 -25.97 19.46
C ASP A 609 23.03 -25.40 18.68
N ASN A 610 22.76 -25.89 17.48
CA ASN A 610 21.69 -25.32 16.68
C ASN A 610 20.31 -25.63 17.25
N SER A 611 19.39 -24.67 17.10
CA SER A 611 18.00 -24.89 17.44
C SER A 611 17.39 -25.99 16.58
N ALA A 612 16.68 -26.91 17.23
CA ALA A 612 15.94 -27.98 16.58
C ALA A 612 14.67 -27.49 15.89
N ARG A 613 14.20 -26.27 16.21
CA ARG A 613 13.01 -25.61 15.65
C ARG A 613 13.19 -24.09 15.70
N LEU A 614 12.93 -23.39 14.60
CA LEU A 614 12.99 -21.93 14.57
C LEU A 614 11.69 -21.30 15.10
N ILE A 615 10.54 -21.74 14.57
CA ILE A 615 9.21 -21.25 14.94
C ILE A 615 8.30 -22.40 15.38
N GLU A 616 7.52 -22.14 16.42
CA GLU A 616 6.32 -22.90 16.81
C GLU A 616 5.08 -22.03 16.56
N LEU A 617 4.22 -22.47 15.64
CA LEU A 617 3.01 -21.77 15.23
C LEU A 617 1.78 -22.40 15.91
N ASN A 618 1.11 -21.60 16.75
CA ASN A 618 -0.07 -21.96 17.54
C ASN A 618 -1.22 -20.95 17.36
N ALA A 619 -1.25 -20.28 16.21
CA ALA A 619 -2.18 -19.19 15.93
C ALA A 619 -2.64 -19.23 14.47
N ASP A 620 -3.85 -18.74 14.26
CA ASP A 620 -4.51 -18.71 12.96
C ASP A 620 -4.17 -17.45 12.17
N ASN A 621 -4.20 -17.55 10.84
CA ASN A 621 -4.11 -16.43 9.90
C ASN A 621 -2.81 -15.61 10.02
N VAL A 622 -1.71 -16.28 10.34
CA VAL A 622 -0.40 -15.63 10.50
C VAL A 622 0.23 -15.34 9.14
N THR A 623 0.76 -14.13 8.98
CA THR A 623 1.58 -13.75 7.82
C THR A 623 3.05 -13.61 8.22
N LEU A 624 3.93 -14.29 7.51
CA LEU A 624 5.38 -14.16 7.62
C LEU A 624 5.93 -13.62 6.30
N ASN A 625 6.53 -12.44 6.35
CA ASN A 625 6.98 -11.74 5.16
C ASN A 625 8.42 -11.25 5.30
N GLY A 626 9.27 -11.41 4.30
CA GLY A 626 10.64 -10.84 4.31
C GLY A 626 11.61 -11.54 5.28
N LEU A 627 11.35 -12.80 5.65
CA LEU A 627 12.15 -13.54 6.63
C LEU A 627 13.06 -14.57 5.96
N VAL A 628 14.29 -14.66 6.45
CA VAL A 628 15.25 -15.71 6.08
C VAL A 628 15.35 -16.73 7.21
N PHE A 629 14.88 -17.95 6.98
CA PHE A 629 14.98 -19.06 7.91
C PHE A 629 16.23 -19.89 7.63
N SER A 630 17.15 -19.94 8.60
CA SER A 630 18.42 -20.63 8.44
C SER A 630 18.95 -21.26 9.71
N GLY A 631 19.88 -22.21 9.58
CA GLY A 631 20.57 -22.82 10.71
C GLY A 631 19.72 -23.77 11.56
N GLY A 632 18.47 -24.08 11.20
CA GLY A 632 17.65 -25.06 11.91
C GLY A 632 18.23 -26.48 11.77
N HIS A 633 18.27 -27.26 12.86
CA HIS A 633 18.88 -28.60 12.89
C HIS A 633 18.05 -29.62 13.69
N ALA A 634 17.07 -30.25 13.02
CA ALA A 634 16.17 -31.21 13.66
C ALA A 634 16.69 -32.66 13.59
N ASN A 635 17.20 -33.17 14.72
CA ASN A 635 17.67 -34.56 14.91
C ASN A 635 16.55 -35.53 15.34
N GLY A 636 15.36 -35.40 14.76
CA GLY A 636 14.22 -36.27 15.04
C GLY A 636 13.13 -36.18 13.99
N SER A 637 11.87 -36.36 14.40
CA SER A 637 10.67 -36.20 13.56
C SER A 637 10.17 -34.76 13.45
N ASN A 638 10.87 -33.80 14.07
CA ASN A 638 10.43 -32.40 14.14
C ASN A 638 10.75 -31.66 12.83
N ASN A 639 9.89 -30.69 12.50
CA ASN A 639 10.13 -29.70 11.44
C ASN A 639 11.13 -28.64 11.95
N PRO A 640 12.33 -28.50 11.38
CA PRO A 640 13.32 -27.52 11.85
C PRO A 640 12.92 -26.07 11.66
N VAL A 641 11.98 -25.75 10.76
CA VAL A 641 11.69 -24.37 10.35
C VAL A 641 10.44 -23.85 11.07
N ILE A 642 9.25 -24.29 10.65
CA ILE A 642 7.95 -23.84 11.19
C ILE A 642 7.16 -25.07 11.61
N ASN A 643 7.21 -25.40 12.90
CA ASN A 643 6.44 -26.47 13.48
C ASN A 643 5.02 -25.98 13.82
N THR A 644 4.00 -26.82 13.62
CA THR A 644 2.62 -26.53 14.03
C THR A 644 2.24 -27.44 15.20
N ALA A 645 1.77 -26.86 16.33
CA ALA A 645 1.38 -27.66 17.50
C ALA A 645 -0.13 -27.89 17.62
N SER A 646 -0.95 -27.10 16.94
CA SER A 646 -2.42 -27.18 16.91
C SER A 646 -2.94 -27.27 15.48
N ALA A 647 -4.26 -27.45 15.34
CA ALA A 647 -4.92 -27.13 14.07
C ALA A 647 -4.73 -25.63 13.80
N ILE A 648 -4.39 -25.28 12.56
CA ILE A 648 -4.16 -23.90 12.13
C ILE A 648 -5.06 -23.62 10.92
N THR A 649 -5.80 -22.52 10.96
CA THR A 649 -6.73 -22.15 9.87
C THR A 649 -5.96 -21.85 8.59
N SER A 650 -5.10 -20.83 8.62
CA SER A 650 -4.27 -20.45 7.48
C SER A 650 -2.87 -19.95 7.86
N LEU A 651 -1.95 -19.99 6.88
CA LEU A 651 -0.60 -19.43 6.98
C LEU A 651 -0.16 -18.85 5.63
N THR A 652 0.34 -17.62 5.64
CA THR A 652 0.86 -16.93 4.46
C THR A 652 2.35 -16.68 4.61
N LEU A 653 3.15 -17.15 3.64
CA LEU A 653 4.57 -16.81 3.49
C LEU A 653 4.77 -15.95 2.25
N GLN A 654 5.37 -14.79 2.42
CA GLN A 654 5.67 -13.86 1.32
C GLN A 654 7.12 -13.41 1.37
N TYR A 655 7.82 -13.31 0.24
CA TYR A 655 9.23 -12.84 0.24
C TYR A 655 10.09 -13.54 1.30
N CYS A 656 9.94 -14.86 1.45
CA CYS A 656 10.65 -15.64 2.48
C CYS A 656 11.72 -16.51 1.84
N LYS A 657 12.81 -16.76 2.56
CA LYS A 657 13.88 -17.67 2.14
C LYS A 657 14.12 -18.73 3.19
N ILE A 658 14.05 -20.00 2.81
CA ILE A 658 14.35 -21.15 3.66
C ILE A 658 15.63 -21.79 3.13
N THR A 659 16.73 -21.67 3.88
CA THR A 659 18.05 -22.10 3.39
C THR A 659 18.98 -22.60 4.49
N ASP A 660 19.89 -23.51 4.13
CA ASP A 660 20.93 -24.02 5.02
C ASP A 660 20.37 -24.62 6.33
N ASN A 661 19.24 -25.33 6.22
CA ASN A 661 18.63 -26.05 7.33
C ASN A 661 18.75 -27.58 7.14
N TYR A 662 18.75 -28.31 8.25
CA TYR A 662 18.87 -29.77 8.29
C TYR A 662 17.73 -30.45 9.07
N ALA A 663 17.23 -31.57 8.54
CA ALA A 663 16.31 -32.45 9.26
C ALA A 663 16.64 -33.94 9.05
N THR A 664 16.46 -34.77 10.08
CA THR A 664 16.38 -36.23 9.88
C THR A 664 14.97 -36.72 9.51
N GLY A 665 13.95 -35.93 9.84
CA GLY A 665 12.53 -36.17 9.54
C GLY A 665 12.06 -35.45 8.28
N VAL A 666 10.73 -35.34 8.12
CA VAL A 666 10.15 -34.48 7.09
C VAL A 666 10.53 -33.03 7.41
N PHE A 667 11.08 -32.33 6.42
CA PHE A 667 11.68 -31.02 6.66
C PHE A 667 10.61 -29.94 6.89
N ILE A 668 9.58 -29.85 6.05
CA ILE A 668 8.38 -29.05 6.27
C ILE A 668 7.21 -30.00 6.38
N ASP A 669 6.67 -30.14 7.59
CA ASP A 669 5.59 -31.07 7.92
C ASP A 669 4.31 -30.30 8.30
N TRP A 670 3.44 -30.07 7.32
CA TRP A 670 2.26 -29.20 7.41
C TRP A 670 0.98 -29.99 7.17
N ARG A 671 0.60 -30.76 8.18
CA ARG A 671 -0.59 -31.64 8.17
C ARG A 671 -1.74 -31.15 9.04
N ASN A 672 -1.53 -30.06 9.77
CA ASN A 672 -2.48 -29.54 10.75
C ASN A 672 -3.28 -28.33 10.24
N PHE A 673 -3.16 -28.00 8.94
CA PHE A 673 -3.94 -26.91 8.36
C PHE A 673 -5.39 -27.31 8.11
N THR A 674 -6.32 -26.38 8.28
CA THR A 674 -7.76 -26.62 8.10
C THR A 674 -8.40 -25.85 6.97
N GLU A 675 -7.74 -24.83 6.40
CA GLU A 675 -8.29 -24.05 5.30
C GLU A 675 -7.26 -23.77 4.19
N SER A 676 -6.25 -22.92 4.44
CA SER A 676 -5.36 -22.47 3.37
C SER A 676 -3.88 -22.39 3.76
N ILE A 677 -3.01 -22.56 2.76
CA ILE A 677 -1.58 -22.31 2.86
C ILE A 677 -1.16 -21.54 1.62
N GLU A 678 -0.59 -20.36 1.81
CA GLU A 678 -0.18 -19.48 0.73
C GLU A 678 1.31 -19.23 0.79
N MET A 679 1.99 -19.43 -0.33
CA MET A 679 3.38 -19.04 -0.53
C MET A 679 3.50 -18.20 -1.79
N GLU A 680 4.05 -17.02 -1.65
CA GLU A 680 4.34 -16.11 -2.76
C GLU A 680 5.76 -15.58 -2.65
N ASN A 681 6.51 -15.58 -3.75
CA ASN A 681 7.89 -15.09 -3.79
C ASN A 681 8.77 -15.78 -2.70
N VAL A 682 8.71 -17.12 -2.63
CA VAL A 682 9.44 -17.90 -1.63
C VAL A 682 10.61 -18.67 -2.26
N LEU A 683 11.80 -18.53 -1.67
CA LEU A 683 12.97 -19.37 -1.94
C LEU A 683 13.03 -20.55 -0.97
N ILE A 684 13.12 -21.77 -1.48
CA ILE A 684 13.50 -22.96 -0.71
C ILE A 684 14.75 -23.52 -1.35
N ASP A 685 15.91 -23.14 -0.81
CA ASP A 685 17.21 -23.35 -1.46
C ASP A 685 18.24 -24.01 -0.55
N GLY A 686 18.85 -25.09 -1.03
CA GLY A 686 20.05 -25.67 -0.40
C GLY A 686 19.80 -26.34 0.96
N ASN A 687 18.57 -26.78 1.25
CA ASN A 687 18.27 -27.49 2.50
C ASN A 687 18.59 -28.98 2.38
N LYS A 688 18.84 -29.63 3.52
CA LYS A 688 19.16 -31.07 3.55
C LYS A 688 18.25 -31.85 4.49
N THR A 689 17.70 -32.95 4.00
CA THR A 689 16.94 -33.89 4.84
C THR A 689 17.24 -35.35 4.52
N THR A 690 17.07 -36.23 5.51
CA THR A 690 17.09 -37.69 5.29
C THR A 690 15.70 -38.29 5.03
N ASN A 691 14.69 -37.45 4.84
CA ASN A 691 13.34 -37.79 4.38
C ASN A 691 13.00 -36.90 3.18
N GLY A 692 11.72 -36.59 2.91
CA GLY A 692 11.36 -35.59 1.90
C GLY A 692 11.27 -34.18 2.48
N VAL A 693 11.22 -33.19 1.57
CA VAL A 693 11.39 -31.78 1.91
C VAL A 693 10.09 -31.16 2.42
N VAL A 694 8.98 -31.36 1.71
CA VAL A 694 7.69 -30.74 2.07
C VAL A 694 6.59 -31.78 2.03
N LEU A 695 5.78 -31.81 3.09
CA LEU A 695 4.55 -32.59 3.18
C LEU A 695 3.39 -31.65 3.50
N PHE A 696 2.48 -31.52 2.54
CA PHE A 696 1.17 -30.93 2.76
C PHE A 696 0.15 -32.05 2.92
N GLN A 697 -0.62 -32.02 4.00
CA GLN A 697 -1.72 -32.96 4.17
C GLN A 697 -2.98 -32.29 4.69
N SER A 698 -4.11 -32.55 4.03
CA SER A 698 -5.41 -32.20 4.59
C SER A 698 -5.70 -32.99 5.87
N SER A 699 -6.47 -32.38 6.78
CA SER A 699 -6.94 -33.05 7.99
C SER A 699 -7.90 -34.20 7.62
N ASN A 700 -8.37 -35.01 8.56
CA ASN A 700 -9.35 -36.05 8.20
C ASN A 700 -10.71 -35.48 7.76
N THR A 701 -11.06 -34.25 8.14
CA THR A 701 -12.41 -33.68 8.02
C THR A 701 -12.49 -32.42 7.18
N ASN A 702 -11.38 -31.68 7.01
CA ASN A 702 -11.38 -30.36 6.38
C ASN A 702 -10.58 -30.40 5.08
N ASP A 703 -11.17 -29.85 4.02
CA ASP A 703 -10.50 -29.62 2.76
C ASP A 703 -9.46 -28.50 2.94
N ILE A 704 -8.34 -28.56 2.21
CA ILE A 704 -7.35 -27.48 2.24
C ILE A 704 -6.97 -27.02 0.84
N THR A 705 -6.72 -25.72 0.71
CA THR A 705 -6.15 -25.09 -0.49
C THR A 705 -4.69 -24.75 -0.26
N VAL A 706 -3.85 -25.07 -1.24
CA VAL A 706 -2.42 -24.72 -1.24
C VAL A 706 -2.10 -23.92 -2.49
N SER A 707 -1.74 -22.65 -2.31
CA SER A 707 -1.36 -21.74 -3.40
C SER A 707 0.13 -21.46 -3.35
N LEU A 708 0.84 -21.79 -4.42
CA LEU A 708 2.29 -21.65 -4.55
C LEU A 708 2.59 -20.78 -5.78
N ALA A 709 2.90 -19.51 -5.58
CA ALA A 709 3.19 -18.54 -6.64
C ALA A 709 4.64 -18.06 -6.57
N ASN A 710 5.31 -17.97 -7.73
CA ASN A 710 6.69 -17.47 -7.85
C ASN A 710 7.68 -18.17 -6.90
N ILE A 711 7.57 -19.49 -6.81
CA ILE A 711 8.41 -20.29 -5.91
C ILE A 711 9.71 -20.69 -6.61
N GLN A 712 10.85 -20.43 -5.99
CA GLN A 712 12.11 -21.08 -6.39
C GLN A 712 12.43 -22.21 -5.41
N PHE A 713 12.38 -23.45 -5.90
CA PHE A 713 12.68 -24.64 -5.12
C PHE A 713 13.94 -25.32 -5.71
N THR A 714 15.10 -25.03 -5.12
CA THR A 714 16.40 -25.34 -5.75
C THR A 714 17.42 -25.96 -4.82
N ASN A 715 18.37 -26.73 -5.37
CA ASN A 715 19.53 -27.26 -4.64
C ASN A 715 19.21 -28.10 -3.38
N ASN A 716 17.97 -28.52 -3.16
CA ASN A 716 17.60 -29.26 -1.96
C ASN A 716 18.07 -30.72 -2.09
N THR A 717 18.68 -31.24 -1.03
CA THR A 717 19.13 -32.63 -0.95
C THR A 717 18.25 -33.41 0.01
N TYR A 718 17.58 -34.44 -0.47
CA TYR A 718 16.59 -35.19 0.32
C TYR A 718 16.75 -36.70 0.11
N ASN A 719 16.10 -37.54 0.91
CA ASN A 719 16.18 -38.99 0.79
C ASN A 719 14.81 -39.62 1.04
N ALA A 720 13.97 -39.65 0.00
CA ALA A 720 12.60 -40.12 0.10
C ALA A 720 12.17 -40.97 -1.10
N ASP A 721 11.29 -41.94 -0.84
CA ASP A 721 10.64 -42.77 -1.85
C ASP A 721 9.35 -42.15 -2.42
N TRP A 722 9.06 -40.89 -2.07
CA TRP A 722 7.87 -40.12 -2.46
C TRP A 722 8.21 -38.73 -3.03
N GLY A 723 9.48 -38.44 -3.30
CA GLY A 723 9.92 -37.17 -3.87
C GLY A 723 10.20 -36.07 -2.85
N ALA A 724 10.44 -34.85 -3.34
CA ALA A 724 10.74 -33.69 -2.51
C ALA A 724 9.47 -33.14 -1.85
N ILE A 725 8.40 -33.02 -2.62
CA ILE A 725 7.12 -32.43 -2.20
C ILE A 725 6.03 -33.48 -2.30
N TRP A 726 5.25 -33.64 -1.23
CA TRP A 726 4.14 -34.56 -1.17
C TRP A 726 2.83 -33.86 -0.79
N PHE A 727 1.88 -33.91 -1.72
CA PHE A 727 0.49 -33.52 -1.49
C PHE A 727 -0.33 -34.76 -1.16
N ARG A 728 -0.67 -34.91 0.12
CA ARG A 728 -1.38 -36.07 0.64
C ARG A 728 -2.74 -35.64 1.16
N ARG A 729 -3.75 -36.50 1.03
CA ARG A 729 -5.05 -36.23 1.65
C ARG A 729 -5.22 -36.94 3.00
N GLY A 730 -6.12 -36.40 3.81
CA GLY A 730 -6.76 -37.12 4.90
C GLY A 730 -7.80 -38.14 4.41
N ASN A 731 -8.60 -38.65 5.34
CA ASN A 731 -9.51 -39.77 5.07
C ASN A 731 -10.72 -39.38 4.19
N THR A 732 -11.44 -38.30 4.54
CA THR A 732 -12.65 -37.84 3.83
C THR A 732 -12.51 -36.47 3.18
N SER A 733 -11.39 -35.78 3.38
CA SER A 733 -11.13 -34.44 2.86
C SER A 733 -10.31 -34.43 1.56
N LYS A 734 -10.25 -33.26 0.95
CA LYS A 734 -9.57 -32.95 -0.31
C LYS A 734 -8.39 -32.01 -0.07
N ILE A 735 -7.48 -32.03 -1.03
CA ILE A 735 -6.42 -31.03 -1.16
C ILE A 735 -6.45 -30.47 -2.58
N HIS A 736 -6.59 -29.15 -2.69
CA HIS A 736 -6.54 -28.42 -3.95
C HIS A 736 -5.28 -27.60 -3.98
N THR A 737 -4.43 -27.84 -4.99
CA THR A 737 -3.13 -27.19 -5.10
C THR A 737 -3.00 -26.51 -6.44
N THR A 738 -2.56 -25.26 -6.41
CA THR A 738 -2.14 -24.52 -7.60
C THR A 738 -0.69 -24.09 -7.44
N ILE A 739 0.12 -24.40 -8.46
CA ILE A 739 1.48 -23.90 -8.61
C ILE A 739 1.50 -23.01 -9.85
N SER A 740 1.81 -21.73 -9.67
CA SER A 740 1.98 -20.75 -10.74
C SER A 740 3.40 -20.20 -10.72
N ASN A 741 3.98 -20.01 -11.91
CA ASN A 741 5.25 -19.30 -12.08
C ASN A 741 6.40 -19.88 -11.22
N GLY A 742 6.47 -21.19 -11.02
CA GLY A 742 7.50 -21.78 -10.15
C GLY A 742 8.75 -22.22 -10.91
N THR A 743 9.94 -22.10 -10.31
CA THR A 743 11.20 -22.66 -10.80
C THR A 743 11.70 -23.75 -9.85
N PHE A 744 11.64 -25.00 -10.31
CA PHE A 744 12.02 -26.19 -9.56
C PHE A 744 13.24 -26.85 -10.22
N ALA A 745 14.44 -26.61 -9.69
CA ALA A 745 15.66 -27.04 -10.36
C ALA A 745 16.76 -27.59 -9.45
N ASP A 746 17.59 -28.48 -10.00
CA ASP A 746 18.82 -28.97 -9.35
C ASP A 746 18.62 -29.59 -7.95
N ASN A 747 17.42 -30.10 -7.66
CA ASN A 747 17.17 -30.84 -6.43
C ASN A 747 17.68 -32.28 -6.56
N LEU A 748 18.24 -32.84 -5.48
CA LEU A 748 18.87 -34.15 -5.47
C LEU A 748 18.19 -35.11 -4.48
N ASN A 749 17.56 -36.16 -5.01
CA ASN A 749 17.08 -37.29 -4.22
C ASN A 749 18.18 -38.35 -4.02
N MET A 750 18.66 -38.51 -2.80
CA MET A 750 19.63 -39.52 -2.38
C MET A 750 19.03 -40.91 -2.12
N TYR A 751 17.72 -41.10 -2.34
CA TYR A 751 17.09 -42.40 -2.22
C TYR A 751 17.53 -43.31 -3.36
N SER A 752 18.46 -44.23 -3.05
CA SER A 752 19.07 -45.12 -4.04
C SER A 752 18.08 -46.17 -4.56
N SER A 753 17.55 -45.99 -5.77
CA SER A 753 16.86 -47.06 -6.51
C SER A 753 17.03 -46.96 -8.02
N SER A 754 16.56 -48.00 -8.72
CA SER A 754 16.44 -48.01 -10.18
C SER A 754 15.24 -47.24 -10.73
N ASN A 755 14.32 -46.81 -9.87
CA ASN A 755 13.12 -46.05 -10.24
C ASN A 755 13.44 -44.56 -10.20
N ASP A 756 12.95 -43.84 -11.21
CA ASP A 756 12.91 -42.39 -11.25
C ASP A 756 11.95 -41.90 -10.15
N TYR A 757 12.49 -41.44 -9.03
CA TYR A 757 11.68 -40.90 -7.94
C TYR A 757 11.49 -39.41 -8.15
N ASN A 758 10.21 -39.04 -8.21
CA ASN A 758 9.72 -37.78 -8.75
C ASN A 758 10.04 -36.59 -7.84
N LEU A 759 9.93 -35.36 -8.35
CA LEU A 759 10.08 -34.18 -7.50
C LEU A 759 8.81 -33.94 -6.68
N ILE A 760 7.65 -34.02 -7.33
CA ILE A 760 6.34 -33.83 -6.72
C ILE A 760 5.54 -35.13 -6.81
N THR A 761 4.92 -35.51 -5.68
CA THR A 761 4.00 -36.64 -5.61
C THR A 761 2.67 -36.19 -5.04
N GLN A 762 1.58 -36.73 -5.58
CA GLN A 762 0.23 -36.55 -5.04
C GLN A 762 -0.43 -37.91 -4.80
N SER A 763 -1.15 -38.09 -3.69
CA SER A 763 -1.71 -39.40 -3.25
C SER A 763 -3.17 -39.33 -2.81
N SER A 764 -3.97 -40.38 -3.09
CA SER A 764 -5.41 -40.46 -2.74
C SER A 764 -5.93 -41.89 -2.49
N SER A 765 -6.49 -42.18 -1.31
CA SER A 765 -6.93 -43.52 -0.89
C SER A 765 -8.29 -44.03 -1.44
N ALA A 766 -9.12 -43.21 -2.13
CA ALA A 766 -10.47 -43.51 -2.69
C ALA A 766 -11.16 -42.27 -3.32
N ALA A 767 -11.62 -42.33 -4.58
CA ALA A 767 -12.33 -41.30 -5.37
C ALA A 767 -11.56 -39.99 -5.71
N ALA A 768 -11.98 -39.31 -6.80
CA ALA A 768 -11.15 -38.53 -7.74
C ALA A 768 -11.07 -37.00 -7.51
N ASP A 769 -10.94 -36.55 -6.26
CA ASP A 769 -11.23 -35.15 -5.92
C ASP A 769 -10.01 -34.32 -5.46
N ASN A 770 -8.82 -34.92 -5.41
CA ASN A 770 -7.57 -34.15 -5.20
C ASN A 770 -7.13 -33.50 -6.51
N ILE A 771 -6.86 -32.20 -6.47
CA ILE A 771 -6.53 -31.37 -7.63
C ILE A 771 -5.11 -30.84 -7.48
N LEU A 772 -4.26 -31.04 -8.49
CA LEU A 772 -2.99 -30.34 -8.63
C LEU A 772 -2.90 -29.71 -10.00
N ILE A 773 -2.75 -28.39 -10.01
CA ILE A 773 -2.64 -27.56 -11.20
C ILE A 773 -1.26 -26.93 -11.21
N ILE A 774 -0.54 -27.06 -12.32
CA ILE A 774 0.78 -26.45 -12.53
C ILE A 774 0.72 -25.58 -13.78
N ARG A 775 1.14 -24.32 -13.66
CA ARG A 775 1.06 -23.31 -14.72
C ARG A 775 2.34 -22.48 -14.76
N ASN A 776 2.74 -22.05 -15.96
CA ASN A 776 3.87 -21.12 -16.19
C ASN A 776 5.17 -21.52 -15.47
N SER A 777 5.43 -22.81 -15.27
CA SER A 777 6.49 -23.27 -14.37
C SER A 777 7.63 -23.98 -15.09
N ILE A 778 8.81 -23.97 -14.48
CA ILE A 778 10.04 -24.61 -14.97
C ILE A 778 10.43 -25.74 -14.02
N PHE A 779 10.60 -26.95 -14.57
CA PHE A 779 11.15 -28.12 -13.89
C PHE A 779 12.38 -28.60 -14.64
N TRP A 780 13.57 -28.34 -14.10
CA TRP A 780 14.82 -28.53 -14.83
C TRP A 780 15.93 -29.17 -14.00
N ASN A 781 16.68 -30.09 -14.59
CA ASN A 781 17.85 -30.73 -13.99
C ASN A 781 17.68 -31.30 -12.56
N ASN A 782 16.46 -31.66 -12.15
CA ASN A 782 16.24 -32.39 -10.91
C ASN A 782 16.83 -33.80 -11.04
N GLN A 783 17.43 -34.33 -9.99
CA GLN A 783 18.28 -35.52 -10.02
C GLN A 783 17.92 -36.53 -8.93
N TYR A 784 18.24 -37.79 -9.18
CA TYR A 784 18.17 -38.85 -8.18
C TYR A 784 19.40 -39.77 -8.25
N THR A 785 19.68 -40.46 -7.14
CA THR A 785 20.74 -41.47 -7.08
C THR A 785 20.24 -42.82 -7.58
N ASN A 786 20.91 -43.37 -8.59
CA ASN A 786 20.71 -44.74 -9.06
C ASN A 786 21.96 -45.56 -8.75
N GLY A 787 21.95 -46.26 -7.61
CA GLY A 787 23.13 -46.89 -7.05
C GLY A 787 24.18 -45.84 -6.66
N SER A 788 25.35 -45.87 -7.29
CA SER A 788 26.43 -44.89 -7.06
C SER A 788 26.46 -43.72 -8.05
N SER A 789 25.55 -43.70 -9.03
CA SER A 789 25.46 -42.65 -10.05
C SER A 789 24.37 -41.65 -9.71
N VAL A 790 24.59 -40.38 -10.03
CA VAL A 790 23.56 -39.33 -10.02
C VAL A 790 23.04 -39.18 -11.45
N VAL A 791 21.71 -39.18 -11.61
CA VAL A 791 21.03 -39.14 -12.91
C VAL A 791 19.94 -38.09 -12.89
N THR A 792 19.79 -37.33 -13.97
CA THR A 792 18.67 -36.39 -14.15
C THR A 792 17.36 -37.16 -14.25
N SER A 793 16.38 -36.77 -13.43
CA SER A 793 15.02 -37.27 -13.44
C SER A 793 14.35 -36.94 -14.77
N THR A 794 13.59 -37.89 -15.28
CA THR A 794 12.74 -37.73 -16.46
C THR A 794 11.27 -37.54 -16.10
N THR A 795 10.96 -37.50 -14.81
CA THR A 795 9.60 -37.48 -14.28
C THR A 795 9.52 -36.47 -13.14
N ALA A 796 9.13 -35.24 -13.46
CA ALA A 796 9.01 -34.19 -12.45
C ALA A 796 7.82 -34.43 -11.50
N VAL A 797 6.71 -34.96 -12.01
CA VAL A 797 5.49 -35.19 -11.25
C VAL A 797 4.89 -36.57 -11.51
N SER A 798 4.37 -37.21 -10.47
CA SER A 798 3.81 -38.55 -10.57
C SER A 798 2.63 -38.83 -9.63
N ASN A 799 1.83 -39.83 -10.03
CA ASN A 799 0.89 -40.54 -9.18
C ASN A 799 1.61 -41.47 -8.17
N PRO A 800 0.93 -41.98 -7.13
CA PRO A 800 1.50 -42.04 -5.79
C PRO A 800 2.46 -43.19 -5.52
N LYS A 801 3.07 -43.10 -4.34
CA LYS A 801 3.73 -44.19 -3.64
C LYS A 801 2.88 -45.45 -3.67
N SER A 802 3.53 -46.60 -3.88
CA SER A 802 2.85 -47.91 -3.94
C SER A 802 1.92 -48.09 -2.74
N ASN A 803 0.64 -48.42 -3.00
CA ASN A 803 -0.44 -48.68 -2.03
C ASN A 803 -1.29 -47.48 -1.57
N GLU A 804 -1.13 -46.26 -2.12
CA GLU A 804 -1.94 -45.08 -1.73
C GLU A 804 -2.97 -44.61 -2.81
N GLY A 805 -3.57 -45.55 -3.56
CA GLY A 805 -4.66 -45.34 -4.55
C GLY A 805 -4.29 -44.54 -5.82
N ASN A 806 -5.21 -44.24 -6.75
CA ASN A 806 -4.87 -43.63 -8.06
C ASN A 806 -6.00 -42.75 -8.67
N SER A 807 -6.88 -42.16 -7.86
CA SER A 807 -8.00 -41.33 -8.34
C SER A 807 -7.68 -39.84 -8.11
N GLN A 808 -7.17 -39.13 -9.13
CA GLN A 808 -6.66 -37.75 -8.99
C GLN A 808 -6.84 -36.94 -10.28
N GLN A 809 -6.94 -35.62 -10.15
CA GLN A 809 -6.95 -34.67 -11.27
C GLN A 809 -5.64 -33.88 -11.28
N PHE A 810 -4.85 -34.08 -12.32
CA PHE A 810 -3.57 -33.39 -12.52
C PHE A 810 -3.58 -32.67 -13.86
N THR A 811 -3.31 -31.36 -13.81
CA THR A 811 -3.27 -30.50 -15.00
C THR A 811 -1.95 -29.74 -15.02
N VAL A 812 -1.23 -29.84 -16.14
CA VAL A 812 -0.06 -29.01 -16.41
C VAL A 812 -0.32 -28.24 -17.68
N SER A 813 -0.07 -26.93 -17.63
CA SER A 813 -0.24 -26.02 -18.75
C SER A 813 0.95 -25.08 -18.84
N ASN A 814 1.39 -24.78 -20.06
CA ASN A 814 2.37 -23.74 -20.37
C ASN A 814 3.61 -23.79 -19.47
N SER A 815 4.38 -24.87 -19.54
CA SER A 815 5.46 -25.16 -18.58
C SER A 815 6.61 -25.92 -19.23
N ILE A 816 7.84 -25.71 -18.76
CA ILE A 816 9.01 -26.52 -19.14
C ILE A 816 9.07 -27.69 -18.17
N ILE A 817 8.77 -28.90 -18.62
CA ILE A 817 8.68 -30.09 -17.76
C ILE A 817 8.87 -31.37 -18.55
N SER A 818 9.63 -32.32 -18.00
CA SER A 818 9.71 -33.69 -18.52
C SER A 818 8.59 -34.56 -17.93
N LEU A 819 7.66 -35.01 -18.76
CA LEU A 819 6.54 -35.88 -18.40
C LEU A 819 6.60 -37.18 -19.22
N THR A 820 7.02 -38.28 -18.61
CA THR A 820 7.06 -39.61 -19.27
C THR A 820 5.85 -40.50 -18.94
N ASN A 821 4.93 -40.06 -18.06
CA ASN A 821 3.78 -40.85 -17.61
C ASN A 821 2.47 -40.41 -18.31
N THR A 822 1.61 -41.38 -18.67
CA THR A 822 0.46 -41.21 -19.58
C THR A 822 -0.90 -41.03 -18.90
N ASN A 823 -0.94 -40.85 -17.57
CA ASN A 823 -2.19 -40.81 -16.79
C ASN A 823 -2.70 -39.37 -16.51
N PHE A 824 -2.39 -38.41 -17.38
CA PHE A 824 -2.63 -36.98 -17.12
C PHE A 824 -3.39 -36.30 -18.25
N THR A 825 -4.19 -35.28 -17.88
CA THR A 825 -4.73 -34.31 -18.84
C THR A 825 -3.70 -33.18 -18.96
N ALA A 826 -2.66 -33.41 -19.75
CA ALA A 826 -1.68 -32.37 -20.08
C ALA A 826 -2.12 -31.66 -21.37
N ASN A 827 -2.11 -30.33 -21.40
CA ASN A 827 -2.23 -29.62 -22.67
C ASN A 827 -0.88 -29.66 -23.38
N THR A 828 -0.61 -30.76 -24.09
CA THR A 828 0.72 -31.09 -24.63
C THR A 828 1.23 -30.14 -25.72
N SER A 829 0.42 -29.19 -26.19
CA SER A 829 0.84 -28.20 -27.18
C SER A 829 1.79 -27.14 -26.62
N ASP A 830 1.74 -26.89 -25.31
CA ASP A 830 2.41 -25.76 -24.66
C ASP A 830 3.42 -26.23 -23.59
N ILE A 831 3.88 -27.48 -23.69
CA ILE A 831 4.84 -28.09 -22.77
C ILE A 831 6.12 -28.45 -23.53
N THR A 832 7.28 -28.02 -23.02
CA THR A 832 8.59 -28.32 -23.61
C THR A 832 9.54 -29.00 -22.61
N SER A 833 10.66 -29.55 -23.11
CA SER A 833 11.74 -30.13 -22.28
C SER A 833 13.11 -29.58 -22.65
N ASN A 834 13.12 -28.40 -23.28
CA ASN A 834 14.35 -27.73 -23.69
C ASN A 834 15.10 -27.21 -22.48
N ASN A 835 16.41 -26.97 -22.67
CA ASN A 835 17.21 -26.30 -21.66
C ASN A 835 16.73 -24.84 -21.51
N PRO A 836 16.28 -24.42 -20.31
CA PRO A 836 15.79 -23.06 -20.09
C PRO A 836 16.91 -22.00 -20.12
N ASN A 837 18.20 -22.40 -20.13
CA ASN A 837 19.37 -21.50 -20.16
C ASN A 837 19.36 -20.43 -19.06
N LEU A 838 18.90 -20.80 -17.87
CA LEU A 838 18.93 -19.94 -16.68
C LEU A 838 20.37 -19.73 -16.20
N ASP A 839 20.61 -18.64 -15.48
CA ASP A 839 21.89 -18.38 -14.83
C ASP A 839 22.08 -19.19 -13.52
N ALA A 840 23.13 -18.88 -12.75
CA ALA A 840 23.42 -19.57 -11.50
C ALA A 840 22.45 -19.24 -10.35
N ALA A 841 21.70 -18.14 -10.46
CA ALA A 841 20.62 -17.76 -9.54
C ALA A 841 19.25 -18.25 -10.04
N TYR A 842 19.22 -19.03 -11.13
CA TYR A 842 18.01 -19.52 -11.79
C TYR A 842 17.15 -18.42 -12.43
N MET A 843 17.76 -17.27 -12.71
CA MET A 843 17.12 -16.18 -13.45
C MET A 843 17.25 -16.41 -14.97
N PRO A 844 16.25 -16.02 -15.78
CA PRO A 844 16.37 -16.01 -17.22
C PRO A 844 17.56 -15.18 -17.70
N THR A 845 18.16 -15.58 -18.81
CA THR A 845 19.23 -14.83 -19.48
C THR A 845 18.82 -14.47 -20.90
N SER A 846 19.59 -13.65 -21.61
CA SER A 846 19.36 -13.38 -23.04
C SER A 846 19.35 -14.64 -23.93
N ALA A 847 19.80 -15.80 -23.41
CA ALA A 847 19.76 -17.09 -24.10
C ALA A 847 18.51 -17.93 -23.77
N SER A 848 17.64 -17.49 -22.87
CA SER A 848 16.45 -18.19 -22.37
C SER A 848 15.24 -18.04 -23.31
N ALA A 849 15.43 -18.32 -24.60
CA ALA A 849 14.40 -18.12 -25.63
C ALA A 849 13.10 -18.93 -25.42
N ASP A 850 13.17 -20.04 -24.68
CA ASP A 850 11.99 -20.87 -24.35
C ASP A 850 11.31 -20.44 -23.03
N VAL A 851 11.80 -19.37 -22.38
CA VAL A 851 11.31 -18.85 -21.11
C VAL A 851 10.75 -17.44 -21.28
N ILE A 852 11.50 -16.58 -21.97
CA ILE A 852 11.19 -15.16 -22.15
C ILE A 852 9.92 -14.99 -22.99
N ASP A 853 8.95 -14.26 -22.46
CA ASP A 853 7.62 -13.98 -23.03
C ASP A 853 6.82 -15.24 -23.38
N MET A 854 7.18 -16.40 -22.82
CA MET A 854 6.54 -17.69 -23.12
C MET A 854 5.44 -18.06 -22.12
N GLY A 855 5.22 -17.25 -21.09
CA GLY A 855 4.18 -17.41 -20.09
C GLY A 855 2.78 -17.02 -20.59
N LEU A 856 1.75 -17.40 -19.84
CA LEU A 856 0.36 -16.96 -20.09
C LEU A 856 -0.12 -16.06 -18.95
N ASN A 857 -0.43 -14.80 -19.27
CA ASN A 857 -0.84 -13.80 -18.27
C ASN A 857 -2.10 -14.20 -17.49
N SER A 858 -3.03 -14.94 -18.11
CA SER A 858 -4.27 -15.40 -17.45
C SER A 858 -4.02 -16.42 -16.34
N TYR A 859 -2.80 -16.95 -16.22
CA TYR A 859 -2.39 -17.85 -15.16
C TYR A 859 -1.51 -17.17 -14.11
N ASN A 860 -1.20 -15.88 -14.29
CA ASN A 860 -0.48 -15.08 -13.32
C ASN A 860 -1.43 -14.60 -12.21
N THR A 861 -1.00 -14.73 -10.96
CA THR A 861 -1.78 -14.33 -9.78
C THR A 861 -1.08 -13.24 -8.96
N THR A 862 0.11 -12.80 -9.37
CA THR A 862 1.00 -11.92 -8.58
C THR A 862 1.41 -10.69 -9.39
N THR A 863 1.67 -9.56 -8.74
CA THR A 863 2.06 -8.32 -9.43
C THR A 863 3.58 -8.22 -9.66
N GLN A 864 4.38 -8.82 -8.77
CA GLN A 864 5.84 -8.82 -8.84
C GLN A 864 6.42 -10.23 -8.85
N ASP A 865 7.62 -10.37 -9.43
CA ASP A 865 8.44 -11.58 -9.42
C ASP A 865 9.26 -11.70 -8.14
N LEU A 866 9.99 -12.81 -8.03
CA LEU A 866 10.80 -13.14 -6.88
C LEU A 866 12.01 -12.20 -6.66
N ALA A 867 12.38 -11.41 -7.68
CA ALA A 867 13.40 -10.36 -7.59
C ALA A 867 12.79 -8.96 -7.36
N GLY A 868 11.47 -8.85 -7.18
CA GLY A 868 10.74 -7.60 -6.95
C GLY A 868 10.36 -6.84 -8.24
N ASN A 869 10.59 -7.42 -9.42
CA ASN A 869 10.25 -6.79 -10.70
C ASN A 869 8.78 -7.02 -11.04
N SER A 870 8.16 -6.16 -11.84
CA SER A 870 6.78 -6.40 -12.30
C SER A 870 6.69 -7.68 -13.13
N ARG A 871 5.71 -8.56 -12.85
CA ARG A 871 5.48 -9.84 -13.59
C ARG A 871 5.12 -9.66 -15.07
N ILE A 872 4.86 -8.45 -15.55
CA ILE A 872 4.55 -8.20 -16.96
C ILE A 872 5.42 -7.04 -17.43
N SER A 873 6.63 -7.35 -17.92
CA SER A 873 7.56 -6.32 -18.41
C SER A 873 7.42 -6.04 -19.92
N ASN A 874 6.96 -7.00 -20.73
CA ASN A 874 6.87 -6.89 -22.19
C ASN A 874 5.51 -7.33 -22.76
N THR A 875 4.42 -7.01 -22.08
CA THR A 875 3.03 -7.45 -22.34
C THR A 875 2.74 -8.93 -22.08
N THR A 876 3.77 -9.78 -21.98
CA THR A 876 3.64 -11.20 -21.61
C THR A 876 4.57 -11.49 -20.44
N ILE A 877 4.16 -12.43 -19.60
CA ILE A 877 4.92 -12.97 -18.46
C ILE A 877 5.94 -14.02 -18.93
N ASP A 878 7.06 -14.16 -18.23
CA ASP A 878 8.03 -15.22 -18.45
C ASP A 878 7.65 -16.51 -17.72
N LEU A 879 8.19 -17.65 -18.18
CA LEU A 879 8.06 -18.91 -17.44
C LEU A 879 8.97 -18.91 -16.19
N GLY A 880 8.49 -19.51 -15.10
CA GLY A 880 9.23 -19.61 -13.85
C GLY A 880 9.09 -18.39 -12.94
N ALA A 881 9.89 -18.36 -11.88
CA ALA A 881 9.74 -17.45 -10.74
C ALA A 881 10.26 -16.01 -10.97
N TYR A 882 10.96 -15.78 -12.09
CA TYR A 882 11.59 -14.50 -12.41
C TYR A 882 11.17 -14.04 -13.79
N GLU A 883 11.10 -12.74 -13.97
CA GLU A 883 11.07 -12.10 -15.29
C GLU A 883 12.49 -11.86 -15.78
N TYR A 884 12.68 -11.99 -17.08
CA TYR A 884 13.84 -11.47 -17.75
C TYR A 884 13.68 -9.96 -17.86
N ASN A 885 14.37 -9.27 -16.97
CA ASN A 885 14.61 -7.84 -17.09
C ASN A 885 15.56 -7.57 -18.27
N ALA A 886 15.06 -7.62 -19.50
CA ALA A 886 15.50 -6.62 -20.45
C ALA A 886 15.07 -5.30 -19.81
N ALA A 887 16.02 -4.53 -19.28
CA ALA A 887 15.74 -3.31 -18.53
C ALA A 887 14.57 -2.56 -19.21
N PRO A 888 13.49 -2.22 -18.48
CA PRO A 888 12.46 -1.38 -19.06
C PRO A 888 13.18 -0.18 -19.65
N ALA A 889 12.82 0.20 -20.89
CA ALA A 889 13.44 1.35 -21.51
C ALA A 889 13.32 2.52 -20.53
N ASP A 890 14.45 3.02 -20.04
CA ASP A 890 14.43 4.20 -19.19
C ASP A 890 13.77 5.32 -19.99
N VAL A 891 12.69 5.87 -19.44
CA VAL A 891 11.91 6.96 -20.05
C VAL A 891 12.07 8.26 -19.27
N ASN A 892 12.79 8.24 -18.16
CA ASN A 892 13.01 9.39 -17.31
C ASN A 892 14.24 10.13 -17.82
N ALA A 893 14.13 11.45 -17.99
CA ALA A 893 15.29 12.26 -18.31
C ALA A 893 16.12 12.56 -17.04
N PRO A 894 17.44 12.80 -17.17
CA PRO A 894 18.29 13.13 -16.02
C PRO A 894 17.79 14.34 -15.22
N THR A 895 17.92 14.29 -13.90
CA THR A 895 17.63 15.43 -13.00
C THR A 895 18.83 16.34 -12.91
N LEU A 896 18.75 17.51 -13.54
CA LEU A 896 19.87 18.45 -13.66
C LEU A 896 20.11 19.24 -12.37
N ALA A 897 21.34 19.22 -11.88
CA ALA A 897 21.82 20.09 -10.82
C ALA A 897 22.99 20.92 -11.33
N VAL A 898 22.80 22.24 -11.45
CA VAL A 898 23.82 23.16 -12.00
C VAL A 898 24.25 24.22 -10.98
N GLN A 899 25.49 24.67 -11.11
CA GLN A 899 26.04 25.80 -10.36
C GLN A 899 26.49 26.93 -11.28
N ASN A 900 26.42 28.15 -10.77
CA ASN A 900 27.01 29.31 -11.43
C ASN A 900 28.51 29.38 -11.12
N ILE A 901 29.33 29.77 -12.09
CA ILE A 901 30.79 29.85 -11.94
C ILE A 901 31.35 31.22 -12.32
N THR A 902 32.58 31.47 -11.88
CA THR A 902 33.40 32.61 -12.33
C THR A 902 34.60 32.08 -13.12
N ALA A 903 34.78 32.58 -14.35
CA ALA A 903 35.87 32.18 -15.24
C ALA A 903 36.80 33.37 -15.49
N TYR A 904 38.11 33.17 -15.31
CA TYR A 904 39.10 34.23 -15.46
C TYR A 904 39.80 34.12 -16.81
N LEU A 905 39.86 35.23 -17.55
CA LEU A 905 40.57 35.28 -18.83
C LEU A 905 42.08 35.11 -18.64
N ASP A 906 42.71 34.37 -19.53
CA ASP A 906 44.16 34.19 -19.56
C ASP A 906 44.89 35.41 -20.14
N ALA A 907 46.22 35.31 -20.24
CA ALA A 907 47.07 36.37 -20.80
C ALA A 907 46.80 36.67 -22.29
N ASN A 908 46.05 35.81 -22.99
CA ASN A 908 45.61 36.01 -24.38
C ASN A 908 44.16 36.52 -24.45
N GLY A 909 43.51 36.76 -23.31
CA GLY A 909 42.13 37.24 -23.25
C GLY A 909 41.10 36.14 -23.55
N GLN A 910 41.43 34.87 -23.26
CA GLN A 910 40.55 33.73 -23.50
C GLN A 910 40.39 32.85 -22.25
N VAL A 911 39.23 32.21 -22.12
CA VAL A 911 39.00 31.15 -21.13
C VAL A 911 38.07 30.09 -21.71
N SER A 912 38.32 28.83 -21.40
CA SER A 912 37.43 27.72 -21.73
C SER A 912 36.91 27.05 -20.47
N ILE A 913 35.65 26.66 -20.49
CA ILE A 913 35.01 25.85 -19.45
C ILE A 913 34.54 24.53 -20.03
N THR A 914 34.27 23.58 -19.16
CA THR A 914 33.70 22.27 -19.46
C THR A 914 32.33 22.14 -18.80
N ALA A 915 31.52 21.19 -19.28
CA ALA A 915 30.25 20.89 -18.65
C ALA A 915 30.43 20.49 -17.16
N GLN A 916 31.55 19.84 -16.83
CA GLN A 916 31.89 19.45 -15.46
C GLN A 916 32.08 20.64 -14.52
N ASP A 917 32.49 21.81 -15.03
CA ASP A 917 32.66 23.00 -14.20
C ASP A 917 31.30 23.54 -13.71
N ILE A 918 30.23 23.30 -14.48
CA ILE A 918 28.85 23.74 -14.21
C ILE A 918 28.04 22.68 -13.46
N ASP A 919 28.39 21.40 -13.61
CA ASP A 919 27.68 20.32 -12.94
C ASP A 919 27.84 20.38 -11.41
N ASN A 920 26.72 20.28 -10.70
CA ASN A 920 26.64 20.31 -9.24
C ASN A 920 25.96 19.04 -8.71
N GLY A 921 26.27 17.90 -9.31
CA GLY A 921 25.74 16.60 -8.95
C GLY A 921 24.46 16.25 -9.69
N THR A 922 24.46 16.40 -11.02
CA THR A 922 23.40 15.87 -11.88
C THR A 922 23.30 14.35 -11.68
N THR A 923 22.08 13.87 -11.47
CA THR A 923 21.80 12.45 -11.22
C THR A 923 20.74 11.95 -12.18
N ASP A 924 20.73 10.64 -12.35
CA ASP A 924 19.67 9.94 -13.05
C ASP A 924 19.17 8.78 -12.19
N ASN A 925 17.96 8.29 -12.47
CA ASN A 925 17.36 7.19 -11.73
C ASN A 925 18.02 5.83 -12.05
N THR A 926 18.53 5.64 -13.28
CA THR A 926 19.10 4.36 -13.71
C THR A 926 20.55 4.46 -14.18
N THR A 927 20.92 5.55 -14.84
CA THR A 927 22.27 5.78 -15.34
C THR A 927 23.16 6.29 -14.23
N ALA A 928 24.27 5.58 -13.97
CA ALA A 928 25.25 6.04 -12.99
C ALA A 928 25.83 7.40 -13.40
N THR A 929 26.08 8.29 -12.43
CA THR A 929 26.58 9.66 -12.70
C THR A 929 27.83 9.71 -13.57
N ALA A 930 28.69 8.69 -13.50
CA ALA A 930 29.90 8.61 -14.31
C ALA A 930 29.64 8.36 -15.81
N ASP A 931 28.47 7.81 -16.14
CA ASP A 931 28.08 7.39 -17.48
C ASP A 931 27.13 8.40 -18.17
N LEU A 932 26.72 9.46 -17.45
CA LEU A 932 25.97 10.58 -18.03
C LEU A 932 26.82 11.36 -19.03
N THR A 933 26.25 11.61 -20.21
CA THR A 933 26.87 12.46 -21.23
C THR A 933 26.48 13.92 -20.98
N LEU A 934 27.43 14.73 -20.49
CA LEU A 934 27.22 16.16 -20.19
C LEU A 934 27.69 17.05 -21.35
N ALA A 935 26.93 18.10 -21.64
CA ALA A 935 27.27 19.07 -22.69
C ALA A 935 26.92 20.52 -22.32
N LEU A 936 27.61 21.45 -22.96
CA LEU A 936 27.35 22.89 -22.93
C LEU A 936 27.24 23.43 -24.36
N ASP A 937 26.34 24.39 -24.57
CA ASP A 937 26.20 25.10 -25.85
C ASP A 937 27.38 26.05 -26.14
N ILE A 938 27.99 26.62 -25.10
CA ILE A 938 29.12 27.56 -25.17
C ILE A 938 30.20 27.13 -24.18
N THR A 939 31.42 26.88 -24.68
CA THR A 939 32.56 26.42 -23.88
C THR A 939 33.76 27.36 -23.90
N SER A 940 33.74 28.42 -24.70
CA SER A 940 34.85 29.36 -24.85
C SER A 940 34.37 30.80 -24.76
N PHE A 941 35.07 31.61 -24.00
CA PHE A 941 34.80 33.04 -23.80
C PHE A 941 36.06 33.85 -24.06
N ASP A 942 35.86 35.09 -24.50
CA ASP A 942 36.94 36.06 -24.70
C ASP A 942 36.62 37.42 -24.05
N CYS A 943 37.45 38.43 -24.30
CA CYS A 943 37.26 39.79 -23.79
C CYS A 943 35.90 40.42 -24.13
N SER A 944 35.21 39.97 -25.19
CA SER A 944 33.86 40.44 -25.52
C SER A 944 32.79 39.90 -24.57
N ASN A 945 33.10 38.83 -23.84
CA ASN A 945 32.19 38.15 -22.91
C ASN A 945 32.37 38.61 -21.46
N VAL A 946 33.21 39.59 -21.14
CA VAL A 946 33.39 40.03 -19.74
C VAL A 946 32.07 40.49 -19.14
N GLY A 947 31.71 39.92 -17.99
CA GLY A 947 30.39 40.05 -17.36
C GLY A 947 29.65 38.72 -17.28
N THR A 948 28.33 38.77 -17.08
CA THR A 948 27.47 37.59 -16.93
C THR A 948 27.04 37.06 -18.29
N ASN A 949 27.29 35.78 -18.55
CA ASN A 949 26.86 35.05 -19.74
C ASN A 949 25.96 33.89 -19.32
N SER A 950 24.90 33.63 -20.08
CA SER A 950 24.04 32.46 -19.87
C SER A 950 24.51 31.34 -20.80
N VAL A 951 24.71 30.15 -20.24
CA VAL A 951 25.00 28.92 -21.00
C VAL A 951 23.90 27.90 -20.75
N THR A 952 23.64 27.07 -21.75
CA THR A 952 22.71 25.94 -21.67
C THR A 952 23.49 24.68 -21.37
N PHE A 953 23.20 24.06 -20.22
CA PHE A 953 23.72 22.76 -19.80
C PHE A 953 22.69 21.68 -20.12
N SER A 954 23.14 20.58 -20.71
CA SER A 954 22.30 19.41 -20.99
C SER A 954 23.00 18.14 -20.56
N ALA A 955 22.22 17.17 -20.07
CA ALA A 955 22.67 15.81 -19.80
C ALA A 955 21.86 14.81 -20.63
N THR A 956 22.51 13.72 -21.02
CA THR A 956 21.90 12.59 -21.72
C THR A 956 22.29 11.29 -21.01
N ASP A 957 21.30 10.47 -20.68
CA ASP A 957 21.50 9.15 -20.09
C ASP A 957 21.92 8.09 -21.14
N GLU A 958 22.18 6.86 -20.69
CA GLU A 958 22.55 5.75 -21.59
C GLU A 958 21.38 5.28 -22.48
N ALA A 959 20.13 5.53 -22.06
CA ALA A 959 18.92 5.20 -22.82
C ALA A 959 18.58 6.24 -23.91
N GLY A 960 19.23 7.40 -23.88
CA GLY A 960 19.08 8.50 -24.82
C GLY A 960 18.06 9.56 -24.43
N ASN A 961 17.53 9.57 -23.19
CA ASN A 961 16.69 10.68 -22.74
C ASN A 961 17.55 11.88 -22.36
N THR A 962 16.99 13.08 -22.54
CA THR A 962 17.74 14.33 -22.41
C THR A 962 16.93 15.39 -21.66
N ASP A 963 17.57 16.12 -20.75
CA ASP A 963 17.04 17.37 -20.20
C ASP A 963 18.05 18.52 -20.37
N SER A 964 17.59 19.77 -20.29
CA SER A 964 18.46 20.96 -20.35
C SER A 964 18.01 22.10 -19.44
N THR A 965 18.98 22.80 -18.85
CA THR A 965 18.76 23.99 -18.01
C THR A 965 19.84 25.05 -18.25
N THR A 966 19.68 26.25 -17.69
CA THR A 966 20.64 27.35 -17.87
C THR A 966 21.46 27.61 -16.62
N ALA A 967 22.76 27.88 -16.80
CA ALA A 967 23.66 28.35 -15.74
C ALA A 967 24.31 29.69 -16.13
N THR A 968 24.72 30.47 -15.12
CA THR A 968 25.40 31.76 -15.33
C THR A 968 26.91 31.61 -15.18
N VAL A 969 27.65 32.01 -16.22
CA VAL A 969 29.12 32.10 -16.22
C VAL A 969 29.51 33.58 -16.15
N THR A 970 30.15 33.97 -15.05
CA THR A 970 30.69 35.33 -14.89
C THR A 970 32.14 35.34 -15.38
N VAL A 971 32.39 35.96 -16.54
CA VAL A 971 33.73 36.10 -17.09
C VAL A 971 34.37 37.36 -16.50
N VAL A 972 35.58 37.24 -15.97
CA VAL A 972 36.30 38.33 -15.31
C VAL A 972 37.68 38.49 -15.95
N ASP A 973 38.01 39.72 -16.29
CA ASP A 973 39.39 40.11 -16.59
C ASP A 973 40.03 40.77 -15.35
N ASN A 974 41.11 40.17 -14.87
CA ASN A 974 41.90 40.64 -13.73
C ASN A 974 43.37 40.85 -14.09
N SER A 975 43.72 40.78 -15.37
CA SER A 975 45.09 41.02 -15.83
C SER A 975 45.41 42.50 -15.72
N LEU A 976 46.58 42.84 -15.19
CA LEU A 976 47.03 44.23 -15.13
C LEU A 976 47.67 44.63 -16.48
N PRO A 977 47.50 45.88 -16.95
CA PRO A 977 48.20 46.38 -18.13
C PRO A 977 49.72 46.26 -18.03
N THR A 978 50.39 45.87 -19.11
CA THR A 978 51.86 45.90 -19.20
C THR A 978 52.31 47.24 -19.77
N VAL A 979 53.12 47.98 -19.01
CA VAL A 979 53.55 49.36 -19.35
C VAL A 979 55.07 49.49 -19.33
N THR A 980 55.63 50.05 -20.40
CA THR A 980 57.05 50.45 -20.47
C THR A 980 57.12 51.96 -20.67
N THR A 981 57.87 52.65 -19.80
CA THR A 981 58.11 54.10 -19.89
C THR A 981 59.50 54.43 -20.45
N GLN A 982 59.67 55.67 -20.89
CA GLN A 982 60.95 56.25 -21.27
C GLN A 982 61.18 57.58 -20.54
N ASP A 983 62.44 57.88 -20.27
CA ASP A 983 62.86 59.17 -19.75
C ASP A 983 63.00 60.18 -20.90
N ILE A 984 62.64 61.44 -20.64
CA ILE A 984 62.70 62.52 -21.63
C ILE A 984 63.37 63.78 -21.07
N THR A 985 63.90 64.61 -21.98
CA THR A 985 64.48 65.91 -21.65
C THR A 985 63.74 67.01 -22.42
N LEU A 986 63.30 68.04 -21.71
CA LEU A 986 62.57 69.19 -22.24
C LEU A 986 63.38 70.47 -22.03
N ASP A 987 63.38 71.36 -23.01
CA ASP A 987 64.00 72.69 -22.88
C ASP A 987 62.92 73.70 -22.47
N LEU A 988 63.09 74.38 -21.34
CA LEU A 988 62.20 75.45 -20.90
C LEU A 988 62.41 76.73 -21.73
N GLY A 989 63.61 76.94 -22.27
CA GLY A 989 63.96 78.09 -23.08
C GLY A 989 63.47 79.42 -22.50
N THR A 990 62.74 80.20 -23.32
CA THR A 990 62.07 81.44 -22.88
C THR A 990 60.62 81.25 -22.42
N ASP A 991 60.11 80.02 -22.44
CA ASP A 991 58.73 79.71 -22.11
C ASP A 991 58.53 79.71 -20.58
N THR A 992 57.34 80.10 -20.12
CA THR A 992 57.02 80.10 -18.68
C THR A 992 56.65 78.70 -18.17
N SER A 993 56.43 77.73 -19.07
CA SER A 993 56.10 76.33 -18.76
C SER A 993 56.24 75.43 -20.00
N VAL A 994 56.62 74.17 -19.80
CA VAL A 994 56.54 73.09 -20.80
C VAL A 994 55.58 72.01 -20.34
N THR A 995 54.86 71.36 -21.27
CA THR A 995 53.90 70.30 -20.96
C THR A 995 54.20 69.00 -21.68
N ILE A 996 53.80 67.88 -21.10
CA ILE A 996 53.90 66.53 -21.68
C ILE A 996 52.53 65.87 -21.73
N THR A 997 52.40 64.89 -22.62
CA THR A 997 51.28 63.96 -22.71
C THR A 997 51.74 62.56 -22.30
N PRO A 998 50.82 61.64 -21.93
CA PRO A 998 51.21 60.25 -21.65
C PRO A 998 52.04 59.60 -22.76
N GLN A 999 51.78 59.94 -24.04
CA GLN A 999 52.49 59.40 -25.19
C GLN A 999 53.96 59.85 -25.27
N ASP A 1000 54.34 60.94 -24.61
CA ASP A 1000 55.74 61.42 -24.60
C ASP A 1000 56.63 60.54 -23.71
N VAL A 1001 56.05 59.91 -22.68
CA VAL A 1001 56.76 59.11 -21.67
C VAL A 1001 56.42 57.62 -21.68
N ILE A 1002 55.41 57.17 -22.43
CA ILE A 1002 55.03 55.75 -22.59
C ILE A 1002 55.56 55.22 -23.93
N VAL A 1003 56.34 54.12 -23.88
CA VAL A 1003 56.84 53.39 -25.06
C VAL A 1003 55.83 52.34 -25.52
N THR A 1004 55.34 51.53 -24.58
CA THR A 1004 54.33 50.49 -24.85
C THR A 1004 53.34 50.43 -23.68
N ALA A 1005 52.06 50.35 -24.00
CA ALA A 1005 51.00 50.01 -23.06
C ALA A 1005 50.10 48.98 -23.74
N THR A 1006 50.08 47.75 -23.21
CA THR A 1006 49.32 46.63 -23.78
C THR A 1006 48.60 45.87 -22.68
N ASP A 1007 47.45 45.31 -23.02
CA ASP A 1007 46.60 44.54 -22.11
C ASP A 1007 45.86 43.45 -22.91
N ASN A 1008 45.46 42.34 -22.27
CA ASN A 1008 44.74 41.23 -22.91
C ASN A 1008 43.34 41.65 -23.38
N CYS A 1009 42.66 42.56 -22.69
CA CYS A 1009 41.32 43.06 -23.04
C CYS A 1009 41.25 44.56 -23.40
N SER A 1010 42.41 45.13 -23.73
CA SER A 1010 42.65 46.51 -24.20
C SER A 1010 42.84 47.57 -23.11
N VAL A 1011 43.68 48.55 -23.42
CA VAL A 1011 43.94 49.71 -22.56
C VAL A 1011 42.86 50.77 -22.78
N SER A 1012 42.23 51.25 -21.71
CA SER A 1012 41.14 52.23 -21.74
C SER A 1012 41.62 53.66 -21.50
N ASN A 1013 42.52 53.86 -20.54
CA ASN A 1013 42.94 55.19 -20.10
C ASN A 1013 44.42 55.23 -19.71
N MET A 1014 45.05 56.39 -19.94
CA MET A 1014 46.44 56.67 -19.55
C MET A 1014 46.51 58.09 -18.99
N THR A 1015 47.05 58.25 -17.78
CA THR A 1015 47.14 59.54 -17.09
C THR A 1015 48.53 59.77 -16.49
N LEU A 1016 48.84 61.05 -16.27
CA LEU A 1016 50.05 61.50 -15.58
C LEU A 1016 49.64 62.23 -14.30
N ASP A 1017 50.44 62.09 -13.25
CA ASP A 1017 50.26 62.89 -12.02
C ASP A 1017 50.70 64.35 -12.20
N THR A 1018 51.67 64.58 -13.07
CA THR A 1018 52.21 65.89 -13.43
C THR A 1018 52.46 65.96 -14.93
N ASP A 1019 51.84 66.93 -15.60
CA ASP A 1019 51.95 67.13 -17.05
C ASP A 1019 52.54 68.50 -17.44
N THR A 1020 52.84 69.37 -16.48
CA THR A 1020 53.27 70.75 -16.69
C THR A 1020 54.43 71.12 -15.77
N PHE A 1021 55.51 71.66 -16.31
CA PHE A 1021 56.73 72.02 -15.59
C PHE A 1021 57.10 73.48 -15.84
N THR A 1022 57.28 74.25 -14.76
CA THR A 1022 57.55 75.71 -14.80
C THR A 1022 58.96 76.08 -14.32
N THR A 1023 59.72 75.11 -13.81
CA THR A 1023 61.09 75.31 -13.30
C THR A 1023 62.03 74.24 -13.84
N ILE A 1024 63.29 74.61 -14.01
CA ILE A 1024 64.39 73.68 -14.35
C ILE A 1024 64.54 72.65 -13.22
N GLY A 1025 64.68 71.39 -13.56
CA GLY A 1025 64.79 70.30 -12.59
C GLY A 1025 64.54 68.92 -13.17
N VAL A 1026 64.84 67.90 -12.35
CA VAL A 1026 64.53 66.50 -12.66
C VAL A 1026 63.26 66.12 -11.89
N TYR A 1027 62.22 65.74 -12.62
CA TYR A 1027 60.93 65.35 -12.06
C TYR A 1027 60.71 63.86 -12.28
N THR A 1028 60.23 63.17 -11.25
CA THR A 1028 59.69 61.81 -11.40
C THR A 1028 58.19 61.95 -11.64
N VAL A 1029 57.75 61.58 -12.84
CA VAL A 1029 56.34 61.60 -13.24
C VAL A 1029 55.77 60.20 -13.07
N THR A 1030 54.65 60.10 -12.39
CA THR A 1030 53.89 58.86 -12.22
C THR A 1030 52.94 58.70 -13.39
N VAL A 1031 53.02 57.55 -14.06
CA VAL A 1031 52.15 57.13 -15.15
C VAL A 1031 51.19 56.08 -14.64
N THR A 1032 49.89 56.32 -14.77
CA THR A 1032 48.85 55.33 -14.45
C THR A 1032 48.17 54.90 -15.74
N VAL A 1033 48.22 53.60 -16.04
CA VAL A 1033 47.52 52.98 -17.18
C VAL A 1033 46.41 52.10 -16.64
N THR A 1034 45.21 52.26 -17.18
CA THR A 1034 43.99 51.53 -16.80
C THR A 1034 43.43 50.78 -18.00
N ASP A 1035 43.12 49.49 -17.86
CA ASP A 1035 42.44 48.71 -18.89
C ASP A 1035 40.92 49.03 -18.98
N ALA A 1036 40.23 48.35 -19.89
CA ALA A 1036 38.77 48.45 -20.05
C ALA A 1036 37.97 47.91 -18.83
N ASN A 1037 38.62 47.15 -17.97
CA ASN A 1037 38.03 46.45 -16.82
C ASN A 1037 38.41 47.07 -15.46
N ASN A 1038 39.06 48.25 -15.50
CA ASN A 1038 39.55 49.04 -14.37
C ASN A 1038 40.76 48.48 -13.61
N ASN A 1039 41.47 47.49 -14.15
CA ASN A 1039 42.76 47.07 -13.62
C ASN A 1039 43.83 48.13 -13.95
N GLN A 1040 44.74 48.39 -13.01
CA GLN A 1040 45.68 49.52 -13.11
C GLN A 1040 47.13 49.10 -12.90
N THR A 1041 48.00 49.63 -13.76
CA THR A 1041 49.46 49.58 -13.59
C THR A 1041 50.01 50.97 -13.42
N ILE A 1042 50.82 51.16 -12.39
CA ILE A 1042 51.44 52.44 -12.03
C ILE A 1042 52.96 52.30 -12.15
N VAL A 1043 53.58 53.13 -12.99
CA VAL A 1043 55.03 53.16 -13.23
C VAL A 1043 55.54 54.60 -13.27
N SER A 1044 56.86 54.81 -13.22
CA SER A 1044 57.47 56.14 -13.24
C SER A 1044 58.29 56.39 -14.49
N ALA A 1045 58.37 57.64 -14.93
CA ALA A 1045 59.30 58.14 -15.93
C ALA A 1045 60.06 59.36 -15.37
N ILE A 1046 61.31 59.58 -15.79
CA ILE A 1046 62.08 60.76 -15.43
C ILE A 1046 61.93 61.82 -16.53
N VAL A 1047 61.50 63.02 -16.14
CA VAL A 1047 61.40 64.19 -17.01
C VAL A 1047 62.41 65.22 -16.53
N THR A 1048 63.41 65.49 -17.36
CA THR A 1048 64.46 66.48 -17.05
C THR A 1048 64.17 67.77 -17.81
N VAL A 1049 63.98 68.89 -17.10
CA VAL A 1049 63.76 70.21 -17.69
C VAL A 1049 65.04 71.03 -17.56
N GLU A 1050 65.62 71.46 -18.66
CA GLU A 1050 66.88 72.23 -18.74
C GLU A 1050 66.68 73.57 -19.49
N ASP A 1051 67.67 74.46 -19.47
CA ASP A 1051 67.69 75.71 -20.27
C ASP A 1051 68.94 75.68 -21.17
N THR A 1052 68.73 75.62 -22.49
CA THR A 1052 69.80 75.60 -23.48
C THR A 1052 69.71 76.76 -24.48
N MET A 1053 70.11 77.97 -24.08
CA MET A 1053 70.30 79.10 -25.00
C MET A 1053 71.44 78.84 -26.02
N SER A 1054 71.12 78.69 -27.32
CA SER A 1054 72.08 78.69 -28.44
C SER A 1054 71.68 79.68 -29.54
N THR A 1055 72.46 80.77 -29.71
CA THR A 1055 72.22 81.88 -30.66
C THR A 1055 73.21 81.96 -31.84
N VAL A 1056 73.63 80.85 -32.46
CA VAL A 1056 74.68 80.88 -33.53
C VAL A 1056 74.21 80.37 -34.92
N SER A 1057 72.92 80.08 -35.11
CA SER A 1057 72.42 79.58 -36.41
C SER A 1057 72.14 80.69 -37.44
N GLU A 1058 71.71 81.88 -36.99
CA GLU A 1058 71.22 82.92 -37.92
C GLU A 1058 72.33 83.68 -38.69
N GLU A 1059 73.55 83.80 -38.15
CA GLU A 1059 74.62 84.57 -38.81
C GLU A 1059 75.28 83.81 -39.98
N LEU A 1060 75.35 82.47 -39.91
CA LEU A 1060 75.89 81.60 -40.98
C LEU A 1060 75.01 81.59 -42.24
N GLU A 1061 73.70 81.76 -42.10
CA GLU A 1061 72.76 81.83 -43.24
C GLU A 1061 72.99 83.07 -44.13
N THR A 1062 73.62 84.13 -43.60
CA THR A 1062 73.91 85.36 -44.36
C THR A 1062 75.06 85.22 -45.35
N LEU A 1063 75.86 84.15 -45.27
CA LEU A 1063 76.99 83.89 -46.16
C LEU A 1063 76.50 83.66 -47.60
N LYS A 1064 77.07 84.42 -48.55
CA LYS A 1064 76.70 84.32 -49.98
C LYS A 1064 77.86 83.80 -50.81
N LEU A 1065 77.55 82.85 -51.71
CA LEU A 1065 78.46 82.42 -52.76
C LEU A 1065 78.35 83.35 -53.96
N TYR A 1066 79.45 83.96 -54.38
CA TYR A 1066 79.47 84.90 -55.51
C TYR A 1066 80.77 84.81 -56.33
N PRO A 1067 80.71 84.80 -57.67
CA PRO A 1067 79.49 84.70 -58.49
C PRO A 1067 78.87 83.32 -58.39
N ASN A 1068 77.53 83.25 -58.41
CA ASN A 1068 76.79 81.99 -58.52
C ASN A 1068 75.59 82.25 -59.46
N PRO A 1069 75.60 81.76 -60.72
CA PRO A 1069 76.47 80.69 -61.23
C PRO A 1069 77.93 81.11 -61.49
N ALA A 1070 78.89 80.26 -61.13
CA ALA A 1070 80.34 80.44 -61.34
C ALA A 1070 80.83 79.70 -62.60
N SER A 1071 81.88 80.18 -63.25
CA SER A 1071 82.50 79.52 -64.42
C SER A 1071 83.95 79.12 -64.21
N THR A 1072 84.69 79.85 -63.37
CA THR A 1072 86.11 79.58 -63.09
C THR A 1072 86.39 79.60 -61.60
N PHE A 1073 85.79 80.50 -60.83
CA PHE A 1073 85.90 80.52 -59.37
C PHE A 1073 84.60 81.03 -58.73
N PHE A 1074 84.40 80.74 -57.45
CA PHE A 1074 83.43 81.43 -56.60
C PHE A 1074 84.11 81.95 -55.32
N THR A 1075 83.48 82.90 -54.65
CA THR A 1075 83.96 83.46 -53.38
C THR A 1075 82.87 83.37 -52.32
N VAL A 1076 83.22 83.00 -51.10
CA VAL A 1076 82.34 83.11 -49.94
C VAL A 1076 82.43 84.53 -49.37
N LYS A 1077 81.33 85.28 -49.44
CA LYS A 1077 81.24 86.63 -48.88
C LYS A 1077 80.49 86.62 -47.55
N GLY A 1078 81.16 87.14 -46.52
CA GLY A 1078 80.64 87.36 -45.17
C GLY A 1078 81.72 87.93 -44.26
N ASN A 1079 81.31 88.45 -43.10
CA ASN A 1079 82.20 89.07 -42.13
C ASN A 1079 82.61 88.09 -41.02
N LEU A 1080 82.98 86.86 -41.41
CA LEU A 1080 83.31 85.74 -40.51
C LEU A 1080 84.68 85.13 -40.87
N ILE A 1081 85.36 84.56 -39.88
CA ILE A 1081 86.67 83.91 -40.06
C ILE A 1081 86.45 82.48 -40.57
N LEU A 1082 86.69 82.27 -41.85
CA LEU A 1082 86.50 80.96 -42.49
C LEU A 1082 87.53 79.95 -41.99
N GLU A 1083 87.05 78.82 -41.47
CA GLU A 1083 87.90 77.69 -41.06
C GLU A 1083 88.07 76.70 -42.22
N GLN A 1084 86.97 76.39 -42.91
CA GLN A 1084 86.97 75.38 -43.98
C GLN A 1084 85.80 75.57 -44.95
N ILE A 1085 86.04 75.26 -46.21
CA ILE A 1085 85.06 75.17 -47.28
C ILE A 1085 85.26 73.82 -47.96
N GLN A 1086 84.18 73.07 -48.10
CA GLN A 1086 84.16 71.76 -48.75
C GLN A 1086 83.14 71.76 -49.88
N LEU A 1087 83.55 71.27 -51.05
CA LEU A 1087 82.70 71.21 -52.24
C LEU A 1087 82.37 69.77 -52.57
N PHE A 1088 81.09 69.47 -52.73
CA PHE A 1088 80.58 68.13 -53.04
C PHE A 1088 79.80 68.12 -54.34
N ASN A 1089 79.85 67.01 -55.09
CA ASN A 1089 78.89 66.77 -56.18
C ASN A 1089 77.51 66.38 -55.64
N THR A 1090 76.51 66.25 -56.52
CA THR A 1090 75.13 65.87 -56.14
C THR A 1090 75.00 64.47 -55.56
N GLN A 1091 76.00 63.60 -55.75
CA GLN A 1091 76.07 62.27 -55.14
C GLN A 1091 76.73 62.30 -53.75
N GLY A 1092 77.11 63.48 -53.24
CA GLY A 1092 77.72 63.66 -51.92
C GLY A 1092 79.22 63.34 -51.87
N GLN A 1093 79.89 63.15 -53.02
CA GLN A 1093 81.35 62.92 -53.05
C GLN A 1093 82.08 64.26 -52.87
N LEU A 1094 83.02 64.29 -51.93
CA LEU A 1094 83.88 65.45 -51.67
C LEU A 1094 84.86 65.63 -52.83
N LEU A 1095 84.80 66.79 -53.48
CA LEU A 1095 85.64 67.14 -54.63
C LEU A 1095 86.82 67.99 -54.22
N LEU A 1096 86.63 68.89 -53.24
CA LEU A 1096 87.65 69.82 -52.81
C LEU A 1096 87.41 70.27 -51.37
N THR A 1097 88.49 70.52 -50.65
CA THR A 1097 88.50 71.20 -49.35
C THR A 1097 89.54 72.32 -49.38
N THR A 1098 89.19 73.49 -48.86
CA THR A 1098 90.09 74.65 -48.75
C THR A 1098 89.66 75.55 -47.59
N SER A 1099 90.56 76.37 -47.07
CA SER A 1099 90.23 77.45 -46.14
C SER A 1099 90.24 78.83 -46.82
N GLU A 1100 90.60 78.89 -48.10
CA GLU A 1100 90.64 80.12 -48.89
C GLU A 1100 89.23 80.57 -49.27
N ASN A 1101 88.95 81.86 -49.11
CA ASN A 1101 87.60 82.39 -49.36
C ASN A 1101 87.25 82.48 -50.86
N LYS A 1102 88.23 82.41 -51.76
CA LYS A 1102 88.08 82.35 -53.22
C LYS A 1102 88.53 80.98 -53.72
N VAL A 1103 87.59 80.21 -54.25
CA VAL A 1103 87.76 78.81 -54.63
C VAL A 1103 87.71 78.66 -56.14
N ASP A 1104 88.79 78.12 -56.72
CA ASP A 1104 88.88 77.78 -58.14
C ASP A 1104 88.12 76.47 -58.43
N VAL A 1105 87.28 76.51 -59.44
CA VAL A 1105 86.40 75.43 -59.88
C VAL A 1105 86.44 75.23 -61.40
N SER A 1106 87.43 75.81 -62.10
CA SER A 1106 87.51 75.76 -63.58
C SER A 1106 87.64 74.35 -64.15
N ASN A 1107 88.11 73.40 -63.32
CA ASN A 1107 88.33 72.01 -63.71
C ASN A 1107 87.14 71.10 -63.44
N LEU A 1108 86.03 71.65 -62.92
CA LEU A 1108 84.80 70.90 -62.64
C LEU A 1108 83.79 71.08 -63.76
N SER A 1109 83.09 70.01 -64.11
CA SER A 1109 82.06 70.03 -65.15
C SER A 1109 80.88 70.94 -64.74
N SER A 1110 80.25 71.60 -65.71
CA SER A 1110 79.04 72.40 -65.50
C SER A 1110 77.96 71.57 -64.79
N GLY A 1111 77.37 72.09 -63.71
CA GLY A 1111 76.44 71.32 -62.87
C GLY A 1111 76.13 71.98 -61.51
N ILE A 1112 75.31 71.31 -60.71
CA ILE A 1112 75.01 71.72 -59.33
C ILE A 1112 76.01 71.07 -58.38
N TYR A 1113 76.53 71.85 -57.45
CA TYR A 1113 77.41 71.40 -56.38
C TYR A 1113 76.93 71.95 -55.04
N MET A 1114 77.28 71.27 -53.95
CA MET A 1114 76.98 71.69 -52.59
C MET A 1114 78.26 72.16 -51.92
N VAL A 1115 78.26 73.39 -51.41
CA VAL A 1115 79.39 74.00 -50.71
C VAL A 1115 79.06 74.01 -49.22
N GLN A 1116 79.72 73.18 -48.44
CA GLN A 1116 79.67 73.26 -46.99
C GLN A 1116 80.74 74.25 -46.53
N ILE A 1117 80.35 75.24 -45.74
CA ILE A 1117 81.24 76.27 -45.20
C ILE A 1117 81.21 76.14 -43.68
N THR A 1118 82.37 76.01 -43.07
CA THR A 1118 82.57 75.91 -41.63
C THR A 1118 83.30 77.15 -41.11
N SER A 1119 82.76 77.75 -40.06
CA SER A 1119 83.32 78.89 -39.34
C SER A 1119 82.98 78.72 -37.86
N GLU A 1120 83.95 78.93 -36.98
CA GLU A 1120 83.81 78.81 -35.52
C GLU A 1120 83.20 77.46 -35.09
N GLY A 1121 83.61 76.36 -35.74
CA GLY A 1121 83.16 75.01 -35.44
C GLY A 1121 81.73 74.65 -35.89
N LYS A 1122 81.02 75.54 -36.61
CA LYS A 1122 79.66 75.30 -37.14
C LYS A 1122 79.64 75.39 -38.66
N SER A 1123 78.79 74.58 -39.30
CA SER A 1123 78.76 74.45 -40.77
C SER A 1123 77.40 74.80 -41.38
N VAL A 1124 77.41 75.48 -42.53
CA VAL A 1124 76.23 75.73 -43.37
C VAL A 1124 76.49 75.23 -44.80
N THR A 1125 75.48 74.67 -45.46
CA THR A 1125 75.62 74.18 -46.83
C THR A 1125 74.86 75.05 -47.81
N LYS A 1126 75.55 75.58 -48.82
CA LYS A 1126 74.99 76.44 -49.87
C LYS A 1126 75.12 75.78 -51.24
N LYS A 1127 74.09 75.92 -52.07
CA LYS A 1127 74.09 75.42 -53.44
C LYS A 1127 74.91 76.33 -54.36
N LEU A 1128 75.87 75.75 -55.09
CA LEU A 1128 76.65 76.40 -56.13
C LEU A 1128 76.26 75.84 -57.50
N LEU A 1129 76.04 76.71 -58.48
CA LEU A 1129 75.82 76.34 -59.87
C LEU A 1129 77.07 76.68 -60.68
N LEU A 1130 77.65 75.69 -61.35
CA LEU A 1130 78.74 75.89 -62.30
C LEU A 1130 78.20 75.87 -63.74
N LYS A 1131 78.58 76.86 -64.54
CA LYS A 1131 78.18 77.01 -65.94
C LYS A 1131 79.18 76.40 -66.90
#